data_AF-A0A8S9UJS5-F1
#
_entry.id   AF-A0A8S9UJS5-F1
#
_cell.length_a   1.000
_cell.length_b   1.000
_cell.length_c   1.000
_cell.angle_alpha   90.00
_cell.angle_beta   90.00
_cell.angle_gamma   90.00
#
_symmetry.space_group_name_H-M   'P 1'
#
loop_
_entity.id
_entity.type
_entity.pdbx_description
1 polymer ?
#
loop_
_entity_poly.entity_id
_entity_poly.type
_entity_poly.pdbx_seq_one_letter_code
_entity_poly.pdbx_strand_id
1 'polypeptide(L)'
;MVARVNIGTAPLQIVKLVFYAKTRLTNISHVVDTVSLYLDSSVELPLHKACKFNSLNLLNRIFNSTSNNNARCNWSIRVLLQQEPHYRQHEFTKSMLEAVRLQNLDMMKWLCINLPGQIVTSDVVEVAAAMGSFPILQFFLDNDNTGLGGLPPATKPNVGFRVEWGGRILSAAISSHRSDIMWWLKGQLGNIQHDWHHVLSTAIANGDVLMAKWLMRKKNSFWSGRSQRLRTAQEAITHGRLDILKWLDSKHQLNGMTGWVVAAAQCGQLAIVRWLLDNGVGIDGEDFTGLGEEASLAVHIAAVDGHLKVAKYLCARTQTPTTTVECARQREEQFNQLRQLASLDMDEVAAIVSCMTLAIVAGKGNLRVVQWLCDEYGEAQEVNLFVDATGETVSAAMDNAARNGHLEVLQYLHNWQSSVKTSLAKRKREEVTSWPSPICSKAAMNGAAANGHLEVIQWLHCNRSEGCSVLAIDAAAGGGHLEVVKWLIEHRKEGYSTAAMDGAARNGHLEMVQWLNANTDAGCTTKAMDQAATKGHINVVKWLHETRKEGCTAAAMDGAAANGYLDVVKYLHRNRTEGCTAAAMDNAAHGGYLRVVEWLHCQREEGCTSAAIDNAAESGHFEVFLFLHFQCSQKCTIKTIEAASDKDSSQIRAWINANYPAYWVIEED
;
A
#
# COMPACT_ATOMS: atom_id res chain seq x y z
N MET A 1 -36.83 -11.26 -28.42
CA MET A 1 -36.96 -12.54 -27.68
C MET A 1 -36.05 -13.56 -28.34
N VAL A 2 -34.83 -13.72 -27.82
CA VAL A 2 -33.96 -14.84 -28.22
C VAL A 2 -34.37 -16.04 -27.35
N ALA A 3 -34.73 -17.15 -27.98
CA ALA A 3 -35.10 -18.38 -27.28
C ALA A 3 -33.95 -18.82 -26.37
N ARG A 4 -34.18 -18.78 -25.05
CA ARG A 4 -33.26 -19.32 -24.06
C ARG A 4 -33.23 -20.84 -24.26
N VAL A 5 -32.17 -21.34 -24.89
CA VAL A 5 -31.87 -22.77 -24.85
C VAL A 5 -31.55 -23.07 -23.39
N ASN A 6 -32.45 -23.76 -22.71
CA ASN A 6 -32.29 -24.20 -21.35
C ASN A 6 -31.27 -25.35 -21.35
N ILE A 7 -29.99 -25.02 -21.45
CA ILE A 7 -28.89 -25.98 -21.33
C ILE A 7 -28.79 -26.28 -19.83
N GLY A 8 -29.44 -27.37 -19.39
CA GLY A 8 -29.29 -27.87 -18.02
C GLY A 8 -27.81 -27.91 -17.63
N THR A 9 -27.49 -27.46 -16.42
CA THR A 9 -26.12 -27.40 -15.92
C THR A 9 -25.48 -28.78 -15.96
N ALA A 10 -24.45 -28.98 -16.79
CA ALA A 10 -23.78 -30.27 -16.86
C ALA A 10 -23.21 -30.67 -15.47
N PRO A 11 -23.42 -31.89 -14.97
CA PRO A 11 -22.92 -32.24 -13.64
C PRO A 11 -21.39 -32.25 -13.59
N LEU A 12 -20.84 -31.89 -12.43
CA LEU A 12 -19.39 -31.86 -12.17
C LEU A 12 -18.77 -33.22 -12.52
N GLN A 13 -17.61 -33.19 -13.17
CA GLN A 13 -16.95 -34.40 -13.66
C GLN A 13 -16.58 -35.37 -12.51
N ILE A 14 -16.22 -34.83 -11.34
CA ILE A 14 -15.98 -35.63 -10.12
C ILE A 14 -17.24 -36.34 -9.62
N VAL A 15 -18.40 -35.68 -9.70
CA VAL A 15 -19.68 -36.28 -9.32
C VAL A 15 -20.08 -37.35 -10.33
N LYS A 16 -19.90 -37.10 -11.63
CA LYS A 16 -20.10 -38.14 -12.65
C LYS A 16 -19.23 -39.39 -12.39
N LEU A 17 -17.96 -39.20 -12.04
CA LEU A 17 -17.03 -40.30 -11.74
C LEU A 17 -17.45 -41.08 -10.48
N VAL A 18 -17.82 -40.38 -9.39
CA VAL A 18 -18.25 -41.03 -8.14
C VAL A 18 -19.56 -41.80 -8.35
N PHE A 19 -20.50 -41.24 -9.11
CA PHE A 19 -21.76 -41.92 -9.41
C PHE A 19 -21.58 -43.07 -10.39
N TYR A 20 -20.62 -43.01 -11.32
CA TYR A 20 -20.28 -44.13 -12.20
C TYR A 20 -19.92 -45.41 -11.41
N ALA A 21 -19.26 -45.26 -10.25
CA ALA A 21 -18.97 -46.37 -9.34
C ALA A 21 -20.21 -46.90 -8.58
N LYS A 22 -21.34 -46.18 -8.57
CA LYS A 22 -22.59 -46.53 -7.88
C LYS A 22 -23.76 -46.62 -8.87
N THR A 23 -23.76 -47.67 -9.69
CA THR A 23 -24.72 -47.92 -10.79
C THR A 23 -26.21 -47.90 -10.42
N ARG A 24 -26.57 -48.07 -9.14
CA ARG A 24 -27.97 -47.93 -8.67
C ARG A 24 -28.47 -46.49 -8.64
N LEU A 25 -27.55 -45.51 -8.54
CA LEU A 25 -27.87 -44.09 -8.44
C LEU A 25 -27.65 -43.33 -9.76
N THR A 26 -26.94 -43.91 -10.73
CA THR A 26 -26.68 -43.30 -12.05
C THR A 26 -27.94 -43.09 -12.88
N ASN A 27 -28.95 -43.95 -12.71
CA ASN A 27 -30.21 -43.84 -13.44
C ASN A 27 -31.12 -42.72 -12.91
N ILE A 28 -30.72 -42.03 -11.85
CA ILE A 28 -31.48 -40.95 -11.23
C ILE A 28 -30.78 -39.63 -11.53
N SER A 29 -31.02 -39.08 -12.73
CA SER A 29 -30.38 -37.84 -13.22
C SER A 29 -30.53 -36.67 -12.24
N HIS A 30 -31.70 -36.51 -11.62
CA HIS A 30 -31.93 -35.43 -10.65
C HIS A 30 -31.08 -35.57 -9.36
N VAL A 31 -30.71 -36.78 -8.94
CA VAL A 31 -29.82 -37.00 -7.78
C VAL A 31 -28.39 -36.62 -8.13
N VAL A 32 -27.94 -36.98 -9.34
CA VAL A 32 -26.62 -36.60 -9.84
C VAL A 32 -26.51 -35.07 -9.98
N ASP A 33 -27.57 -34.43 -10.51
CA ASP A 33 -27.63 -32.99 -10.68
C ASP A 33 -27.71 -32.25 -9.33
N THR A 34 -28.49 -32.75 -8.37
CA THR A 34 -28.59 -32.14 -7.03
C THR A 34 -27.31 -32.32 -6.21
N VAL A 35 -26.68 -33.49 -6.24
CA VAL A 35 -25.38 -33.70 -5.57
C VAL A 35 -24.28 -32.90 -6.27
N SER A 36 -24.34 -32.78 -7.59
CA SER A 36 -23.48 -31.87 -8.32
C SER A 36 -23.68 -30.43 -7.87
N LEU A 37 -24.92 -29.93 -7.80
CA LEU A 37 -25.22 -28.57 -7.36
C LEU A 37 -24.81 -28.31 -5.91
N TYR A 38 -24.99 -29.29 -5.01
CA TYR A 38 -24.62 -29.20 -3.60
C TYR A 38 -23.10 -29.12 -3.40
N LEU A 39 -22.34 -29.90 -4.16
CA LEU A 39 -20.87 -29.90 -4.09
C LEU A 39 -20.22 -28.76 -4.87
N ASP A 40 -21.01 -28.01 -5.65
CA ASP A 40 -20.49 -26.98 -6.54
C ASP A 40 -20.33 -25.63 -5.83
N SER A 41 -19.24 -25.50 -5.09
CA SER A 41 -18.85 -24.23 -4.47
C SER A 41 -18.54 -23.12 -5.48
N SER A 42 -18.35 -23.46 -6.77
CA SER A 42 -18.03 -22.47 -7.80
C SER A 42 -19.21 -21.54 -8.13
N VAL A 43 -20.40 -21.94 -7.72
CA VAL A 43 -21.64 -21.32 -8.16
C VAL A 43 -22.17 -20.28 -7.16
N GLU A 44 -21.64 -20.30 -5.93
CA GLU A 44 -21.77 -19.22 -4.95
C GLU A 44 -20.63 -18.18 -5.08
N LEU A 45 -19.85 -18.22 -6.16
CA LEU A 45 -18.86 -17.19 -6.43
C LEU A 45 -19.54 -15.93 -7.00
N PRO A 46 -19.24 -14.73 -6.47
CA PRO A 46 -19.60 -13.47 -7.12
C PRO A 46 -19.08 -13.43 -8.56
N LEU A 47 -19.86 -12.80 -9.46
CA LEU A 47 -19.60 -12.81 -10.89
C LEU A 47 -18.24 -12.18 -11.21
N HIS A 48 -17.87 -11.11 -10.53
CA HIS A 48 -16.58 -10.44 -10.72
C HIS A 48 -15.38 -11.31 -10.34
N LYS A 49 -15.50 -12.17 -9.32
CA LYS A 49 -14.45 -13.14 -8.96
C LYS A 49 -14.38 -14.26 -9.98
N ALA A 50 -15.51 -14.67 -10.55
CA ALA A 50 -15.55 -15.66 -11.62
C ALA A 50 -14.90 -15.14 -12.91
N CYS A 51 -15.07 -13.86 -13.24
CA CYS A 51 -14.44 -13.20 -14.39
C CYS A 51 -12.91 -13.30 -14.37
N LYS A 52 -12.28 -13.30 -13.17
CA LYS A 52 -10.82 -13.47 -13.03
C LYS A 52 -10.29 -14.79 -13.62
N PHE A 53 -11.12 -15.83 -13.68
CA PHE A 53 -10.74 -17.13 -14.26
C PHE A 53 -10.86 -17.16 -15.79
N ASN A 54 -11.27 -16.06 -16.42
CA ASN A 54 -11.39 -15.90 -17.88
C ASN A 54 -12.19 -17.02 -18.58
N SER A 55 -13.22 -17.56 -17.92
CA SER A 55 -13.98 -18.72 -18.39
C SER A 55 -15.45 -18.39 -18.61
N LEU A 56 -15.84 -18.23 -19.87
CA LEU A 56 -17.25 -18.05 -20.25
C LEU A 56 -18.13 -19.23 -19.82
N ASN A 57 -17.57 -20.44 -19.79
CA ASN A 57 -18.27 -21.64 -19.33
C ASN A 57 -18.60 -21.57 -17.83
N LEU A 58 -17.70 -21.01 -17.02
CA LEU A 58 -17.95 -20.78 -15.59
C LEU A 58 -19.04 -19.71 -15.40
N LEU A 59 -18.98 -18.62 -16.17
CA LEU A 59 -20.00 -17.57 -16.12
C LEU A 59 -21.37 -18.08 -16.54
N ASN A 60 -21.45 -18.85 -17.63
CA ASN A 60 -22.68 -19.54 -18.05
C ASN A 60 -23.19 -20.50 -16.98
N ARG A 61 -22.30 -21.22 -16.29
CA ARG A 61 -22.67 -22.14 -15.22
C ARG A 61 -23.27 -21.42 -14.02
N ILE A 62 -22.63 -20.32 -13.58
CA ILE A 62 -23.15 -19.45 -12.51
C ILE A 62 -24.52 -18.91 -12.92
N PHE A 63 -24.62 -18.30 -14.10
CA PHE A 63 -25.84 -17.66 -14.55
C PHE A 63 -27.00 -18.64 -14.78
N ASN A 64 -26.77 -19.80 -15.39
CA ASN A 64 -27.82 -20.80 -15.64
C ASN A 64 -28.34 -21.43 -14.34
N SER A 65 -27.49 -21.58 -13.34
CA SER A 65 -27.86 -22.15 -12.06
C SER A 65 -28.77 -21.25 -11.21
N THR A 66 -28.89 -19.96 -11.56
CA THR A 66 -29.77 -19.00 -10.86
C THR A 66 -31.27 -19.32 -11.04
N SER A 67 -31.62 -20.25 -11.93
CA SER A 67 -33.01 -20.58 -12.27
C SER A 67 -33.63 -21.71 -11.43
N ASN A 68 -32.84 -22.45 -10.64
CA ASN A 68 -33.32 -23.60 -9.87
C ASN A 68 -33.51 -23.26 -8.38
N ASN A 69 -34.65 -22.65 -8.06
CA ASN A 69 -35.12 -22.47 -6.70
C ASN A 69 -35.47 -23.82 -6.09
N ASN A 70 -34.61 -24.36 -5.21
CA ASN A 70 -35.03 -25.25 -4.13
C ASN A 70 -33.83 -25.59 -3.22
N ALA A 71 -33.69 -24.87 -2.10
CA ALA A 71 -33.33 -25.46 -0.79
C ALA A 71 -33.19 -24.38 0.30
N ARG A 72 -34.12 -24.41 1.27
CA ARG A 72 -34.04 -24.12 2.73
C ARG A 72 -33.27 -22.91 3.30
N CYS A 73 -32.51 -22.15 2.54
CA CYS A 73 -31.90 -20.89 2.94
C CYS A 73 -32.32 -19.83 1.93
N ASN A 74 -33.07 -18.82 2.37
CA ASN A 74 -33.51 -17.70 1.53
C ASN A 74 -32.35 -16.77 1.11
N TRP A 75 -31.10 -17.17 1.37
CA TRP A 75 -29.89 -16.41 1.10
C TRP A 75 -28.95 -17.16 0.16
N SER A 76 -28.69 -16.59 -1.02
CA SER A 76 -27.58 -16.97 -1.89
C SER A 76 -27.22 -15.79 -2.79
N ILE A 77 -25.96 -15.69 -3.20
CA ILE A 77 -25.49 -14.62 -4.11
C ILE A 77 -26.27 -14.65 -5.43
N ARG A 78 -26.74 -15.82 -5.86
CA ARG A 78 -27.54 -16.04 -7.06
C ARG A 78 -28.92 -15.40 -6.98
N VAL A 79 -29.56 -15.48 -5.82
CA VAL A 79 -30.87 -14.86 -5.58
C VAL A 79 -30.74 -13.34 -5.56
N LEU A 80 -29.66 -12.81 -4.96
CA LEU A 80 -29.36 -11.39 -4.97
C LEU A 80 -29.14 -10.83 -6.38
N LEU A 81 -28.42 -11.56 -7.23
CA LEU A 81 -28.23 -11.19 -8.63
C LEU A 81 -29.55 -11.08 -9.42
N GLN A 82 -30.65 -11.68 -8.95
CA GLN A 82 -31.95 -11.54 -9.62
C GLN A 82 -32.82 -10.47 -8.95
N GLN A 83 -32.86 -10.46 -7.62
CA GLN A 83 -33.80 -9.66 -6.85
C GLN A 83 -33.34 -8.21 -6.68
N GLU A 84 -32.04 -7.97 -6.48
CA GLU A 84 -31.52 -6.65 -6.11
C GLU A 84 -30.94 -5.91 -7.33
N PRO A 85 -31.55 -4.80 -7.79
CA PRO A 85 -31.07 -4.04 -8.95
C PRO A 85 -29.73 -3.35 -8.68
N HIS A 86 -29.51 -2.81 -7.48
CA HIS A 86 -28.24 -2.18 -7.11
C HIS A 86 -27.10 -3.20 -7.00
N TYR A 87 -27.38 -4.42 -6.52
CA TYR A 87 -26.39 -5.51 -6.49
C TYR A 87 -26.00 -5.96 -7.90
N ARG A 88 -26.97 -6.06 -8.81
CA ARG A 88 -26.68 -6.29 -10.23
C ARG A 88 -25.78 -5.22 -10.84
N GLN A 89 -26.03 -3.96 -10.55
CA GLN A 89 -25.19 -2.85 -11.03
C GLN A 89 -23.78 -2.94 -10.45
N HIS A 90 -23.65 -3.24 -9.17
CA HIS A 90 -22.37 -3.43 -8.49
C HIS A 90 -21.53 -4.56 -9.11
N GLU A 91 -22.14 -5.74 -9.27
CA GLU A 91 -21.49 -6.91 -9.88
C GLU A 91 -21.18 -6.67 -11.36
N PHE A 92 -22.04 -5.97 -12.09
CA PHE A 92 -21.78 -5.58 -13.48
C PHE A 92 -20.56 -4.67 -13.58
N THR A 93 -20.48 -3.59 -12.80
CA THR A 93 -19.35 -2.66 -12.81
C THR A 93 -18.04 -3.39 -12.47
N LYS A 94 -18.01 -4.19 -11.39
CA LYS A 94 -16.80 -4.95 -11.01
C LYS A 94 -16.41 -6.01 -12.05
N SER A 95 -17.38 -6.73 -12.61
CA SER A 95 -17.12 -7.75 -13.65
C SER A 95 -16.61 -7.11 -14.95
N MET A 96 -17.15 -5.95 -15.33
CA MET A 96 -16.69 -5.19 -16.50
C MET A 96 -15.26 -4.66 -16.29
N LEU A 97 -14.93 -4.17 -15.10
CA LEU A 97 -13.54 -3.77 -14.77
C LEU A 97 -12.56 -4.92 -14.96
N GLU A 98 -12.88 -6.12 -14.47
CA GLU A 98 -12.02 -7.29 -14.64
C GLU A 98 -11.94 -7.74 -16.10
N ALA A 99 -13.05 -7.70 -16.85
CA ALA A 99 -13.07 -8.03 -18.28
C ALA A 99 -12.20 -7.08 -19.11
N VAL A 100 -12.21 -5.78 -18.78
CA VAL A 100 -11.34 -4.76 -19.40
C VAL A 100 -9.87 -5.01 -19.07
N ARG A 101 -9.54 -5.34 -17.81
CA ARG A 101 -8.17 -5.70 -17.40
C ARG A 101 -7.64 -6.93 -18.16
N LEU A 102 -8.51 -7.91 -18.41
CA LEU A 102 -8.19 -9.10 -19.22
C LEU A 102 -8.22 -8.84 -20.74
N GLN A 103 -8.62 -7.63 -21.17
CA GLN A 103 -8.86 -7.25 -22.56
C GLN A 103 -9.79 -8.21 -23.34
N ASN A 104 -10.75 -8.85 -22.64
CA ASN A 104 -11.62 -9.86 -23.25
C ASN A 104 -12.96 -9.26 -23.71
N LEU A 105 -13.03 -8.93 -25.00
CA LEU A 105 -14.25 -8.39 -25.63
C LEU A 105 -15.44 -9.35 -25.59
N ASP A 106 -15.22 -10.66 -25.69
CA ASP A 106 -16.31 -11.64 -25.70
C ASP A 106 -16.94 -11.78 -24.31
N MET A 107 -16.14 -11.64 -23.26
CA MET A 107 -16.65 -11.54 -21.89
C MET A 107 -17.46 -10.27 -21.67
N MET A 108 -17.02 -9.13 -22.22
CA MET A 108 -17.79 -7.89 -22.15
C MET A 108 -19.13 -8.00 -22.87
N LYS A 109 -19.13 -8.54 -24.11
CA LYS A 109 -20.38 -8.80 -24.85
C LYS A 109 -21.30 -9.72 -24.07
N TRP A 110 -20.75 -10.76 -23.44
CA TRP A 110 -21.50 -11.68 -22.61
C TRP A 110 -22.16 -10.95 -21.43
N LEU A 111 -21.43 -10.07 -20.72
CA LEU A 111 -21.98 -9.28 -19.61
C LEU A 111 -23.12 -8.38 -20.09
N CYS A 112 -22.95 -7.67 -21.20
CA CYS A 112 -23.98 -6.80 -21.77
C CYS A 112 -25.25 -7.55 -22.20
N ILE A 113 -25.12 -8.78 -22.72
CA ILE A 113 -26.26 -9.61 -23.15
C ILE A 113 -27.02 -10.17 -21.94
N ASN A 114 -26.31 -10.62 -20.91
CA ASN A 114 -26.92 -11.30 -19.75
C ASN A 114 -27.43 -10.34 -18.68
N LEU A 115 -26.90 -9.11 -18.61
CA LEU A 115 -27.32 -8.07 -17.65
C LEU A 115 -27.79 -6.81 -18.40
N PRO A 116 -28.98 -6.82 -19.03
CA PRO A 116 -29.50 -5.66 -19.74
C PRO A 116 -29.87 -4.50 -18.79
N GLY A 117 -29.69 -3.27 -19.26
CA GLY A 117 -30.11 -2.05 -18.55
C GLY A 117 -29.15 -1.54 -17.47
N GLN A 118 -27.96 -2.11 -17.34
CA GLN A 118 -26.91 -1.61 -16.44
C GLN A 118 -26.13 -0.46 -17.09
N ILE A 119 -25.64 0.46 -16.24
CA ILE A 119 -24.85 1.62 -16.64
C ILE A 119 -23.37 1.25 -16.63
N VAL A 120 -22.62 1.64 -17.66
CA VAL A 120 -21.16 1.56 -17.64
C VAL A 120 -20.64 2.84 -16.99
N THR A 121 -20.09 2.71 -15.77
CA THR A 121 -19.59 3.82 -14.98
C THR A 121 -18.30 4.40 -15.58
N SER A 122 -17.98 5.64 -15.21
CA SER A 122 -16.75 6.32 -15.65
C SER A 122 -15.48 5.52 -15.36
N ASP A 123 -15.43 4.82 -14.23
CA ASP A 123 -14.25 4.07 -13.80
C ASP A 123 -13.89 2.95 -14.80
N VAL A 124 -14.90 2.28 -15.39
CA VAL A 124 -14.69 1.21 -16.38
C VAL A 124 -14.04 1.77 -17.64
N VAL A 125 -14.54 2.92 -18.09
CA VAL A 125 -14.08 3.59 -19.31
C VAL A 125 -12.68 4.17 -19.11
N GLU A 126 -12.41 4.76 -17.95
CA GLU A 126 -11.10 5.28 -17.58
C GLU A 126 -10.05 4.16 -17.53
N VAL A 127 -10.36 3.01 -16.94
CA VAL A 127 -9.45 1.85 -16.94
C VAL A 127 -9.22 1.32 -18.36
N ALA A 128 -10.24 1.28 -19.22
CA ALA A 128 -10.08 0.89 -20.62
C ALA A 128 -9.15 1.83 -21.39
N ALA A 129 -9.24 3.14 -21.13
CA ALA A 129 -8.34 4.14 -21.69
C ALA A 129 -6.91 3.99 -21.17
N ALA A 130 -6.73 3.71 -19.87
CA ALA A 130 -5.41 3.45 -19.27
C ALA A 130 -4.71 2.21 -19.87
N MET A 131 -5.48 1.19 -20.27
CA MET A 131 -4.95 0.01 -20.95
C MET A 131 -4.66 0.24 -22.44
N GLY A 132 -5.05 1.39 -23.00
CA GLY A 132 -4.84 1.71 -24.40
C GLY A 132 -5.61 0.81 -25.38
N SER A 133 -6.71 0.18 -24.94
CA SER A 133 -7.46 -0.76 -25.77
C SER A 133 -8.48 -0.05 -26.66
N PHE A 134 -8.05 0.33 -27.86
CA PHE A 134 -8.91 0.95 -28.88
C PHE A 134 -10.17 0.12 -29.20
N PRO A 135 -10.11 -1.22 -29.38
CA PRO A 135 -11.32 -2.01 -29.68
C PRO A 135 -12.38 -1.97 -28.59
N ILE A 136 -11.97 -1.89 -27.32
CA ILE A 136 -12.86 -1.79 -26.16
C ILE A 136 -13.53 -0.41 -26.11
N LEU A 137 -12.75 0.65 -26.33
CA LEU A 137 -13.28 2.01 -26.36
C LEU A 137 -14.23 2.24 -27.54
N GLN A 138 -13.90 1.71 -28.71
CA GLN A 138 -14.79 1.73 -29.88
C GLN A 138 -16.09 0.97 -29.58
N PHE A 139 -16.00 -0.21 -28.94
CA PHE A 139 -17.18 -0.97 -28.53
C PHE A 139 -18.07 -0.18 -27.57
N PHE A 140 -17.50 0.54 -26.59
CA PHE A 140 -18.28 1.40 -25.70
C PHE A 140 -18.97 2.52 -26.47
N LEU A 141 -18.28 3.16 -27.42
CA LEU A 141 -18.85 4.23 -28.24
C LEU A 141 -19.99 3.72 -29.15
N ASP A 142 -19.80 2.58 -29.80
CA ASP A 142 -20.77 2.00 -30.73
C ASP A 142 -22.08 1.55 -30.06
N ASN A 143 -22.04 1.31 -28.74
CA ASN A 143 -23.17 0.84 -27.94
C ASN A 143 -23.66 1.88 -26.92
N ASP A 144 -23.16 3.11 -26.97
CA ASP A 144 -23.59 4.18 -26.08
C ASP A 144 -24.93 4.76 -26.55
N ASN A 145 -25.94 4.69 -25.68
CA ASN A 145 -27.24 5.31 -25.90
C ASN A 145 -27.32 6.74 -25.36
N THR A 146 -26.28 7.26 -24.70
CA THR A 146 -26.22 8.69 -24.38
C THR A 146 -25.99 9.46 -25.67
N GLY A 147 -26.94 10.32 -26.04
CA GLY A 147 -26.82 11.15 -27.24
C GLY A 147 -25.59 12.05 -27.13
N LEU A 148 -24.47 11.61 -27.69
CA LEU A 148 -23.32 12.45 -27.97
C LEU A 148 -23.74 13.46 -29.04
N GLY A 149 -24.14 14.65 -28.58
CA GLY A 149 -24.32 15.87 -29.38
C GLY A 149 -24.72 15.68 -30.85
N GLY A 150 -26.03 15.66 -31.13
CA GLY A 150 -26.58 16.15 -32.40
C GLY A 150 -26.63 15.20 -33.61
N LEU A 151 -26.30 13.91 -33.50
CA LEU A 151 -26.68 12.92 -34.53
C LEU A 151 -28.01 12.23 -34.16
N PRO A 152 -28.96 12.06 -35.12
CA PRO A 152 -30.19 11.35 -34.82
C PRO A 152 -29.87 9.91 -34.40
N PRO A 153 -30.67 9.31 -33.49
CA PRO A 153 -30.47 7.94 -33.05
C PRO A 153 -30.55 7.05 -34.27
N ALA A 154 -29.40 6.56 -34.75
CA ALA A 154 -29.35 5.59 -35.81
C ALA A 154 -29.87 4.27 -35.25
N THR A 155 -31.21 4.13 -35.24
CA THR A 155 -31.93 2.92 -35.60
C THR A 155 -31.28 1.60 -35.18
N LYS A 156 -31.10 1.40 -33.87
CA LYS A 156 -31.13 0.06 -33.27
C LYS A 156 -32.01 0.05 -32.03
N PRO A 157 -33.26 -0.44 -32.12
CA PRO A 157 -34.10 -0.60 -30.94
C PRO A 157 -33.48 -1.68 -30.05
N ASN A 158 -33.32 -1.39 -28.75
CA ASN A 158 -33.02 -2.35 -27.66
C ASN A 158 -31.61 -2.96 -27.51
N VAL A 159 -30.50 -2.29 -27.89
CA VAL A 159 -29.15 -2.91 -27.71
C VAL A 159 -28.11 -2.07 -26.94
N GLY A 160 -28.24 -0.75 -26.86
CA GLY A 160 -27.21 0.04 -26.18
C GLY A 160 -27.35 0.10 -24.65
N PHE A 161 -26.25 0.43 -23.98
CA PHE A 161 -26.17 0.75 -22.55
C PHE A 161 -25.78 2.22 -22.38
N ARG A 162 -26.05 2.78 -21.20
CA ARG A 162 -25.64 4.15 -20.87
C ARG A 162 -24.16 4.13 -20.49
N VAL A 163 -23.32 4.91 -21.17
CA VAL A 163 -21.90 5.06 -20.82
C VAL A 163 -21.67 6.43 -20.18
N GLU A 164 -21.06 6.43 -19.00
CA GLU A 164 -20.63 7.66 -18.34
C GLU A 164 -19.17 7.93 -18.70
N TRP A 165 -18.95 8.90 -19.59
CA TRP A 165 -17.61 9.31 -19.98
C TRP A 165 -17.03 10.26 -18.91
N GLY A 166 -16.12 9.73 -18.09
CA GLY A 166 -15.50 10.47 -16.98
C GLY A 166 -14.57 11.61 -17.40
N GLY A 167 -14.39 12.59 -16.52
CA GLY A 167 -13.50 13.74 -16.73
C GLY A 167 -12.01 13.40 -16.78
N ARG A 168 -11.59 12.22 -16.29
CA ARG A 168 -10.18 11.76 -16.24
C ARG A 168 -9.83 10.78 -17.35
N ILE A 169 -10.72 10.55 -18.31
CA ILE A 169 -10.46 9.63 -19.42
C ILE A 169 -9.25 10.06 -20.27
N LEU A 170 -9.05 11.37 -20.46
CA LEU A 170 -7.92 11.89 -21.24
C LEU A 170 -6.58 11.64 -20.54
N SER A 171 -6.53 11.81 -19.21
CA SER A 171 -5.33 11.53 -18.42
C SER A 171 -5.01 10.03 -18.44
N ALA A 172 -6.04 9.18 -18.32
CA ALA A 172 -5.90 7.74 -18.44
C ALA A 172 -5.36 7.32 -19.82
N ALA A 173 -5.87 7.91 -20.91
CA ALA A 173 -5.37 7.64 -22.25
C ALA A 173 -3.88 8.01 -22.41
N ILE A 174 -3.44 9.13 -21.83
CA ILE A 174 -2.01 9.53 -21.88
C ILE A 174 -1.13 8.54 -21.11
N SER A 175 -1.60 7.98 -20.00
CA SER A 175 -0.93 6.91 -19.22
C SER A 175 -0.57 5.67 -20.04
N SER A 176 -1.29 5.41 -21.14
CA SER A 176 -1.02 4.25 -22.00
C SER A 176 0.09 4.47 -23.05
N HIS A 177 0.75 5.64 -23.05
CA HIS A 177 1.68 6.09 -24.12
C HIS A 177 1.07 6.16 -25.54
N ARG A 178 -0.26 6.02 -25.66
CA ARG A 178 -1.01 6.08 -26.92
C ARG A 178 -1.68 7.45 -27.08
N SER A 179 -0.90 8.43 -27.54
CA SER A 179 -1.39 9.79 -27.78
C SER A 179 -2.47 9.85 -28.88
N ASP A 180 -2.51 8.87 -29.78
CA ASP A 180 -3.55 8.67 -30.79
C ASP A 180 -4.95 8.45 -30.18
N ILE A 181 -5.04 7.67 -29.10
CA ILE A 181 -6.31 7.44 -28.38
C ILE A 181 -6.81 8.73 -27.74
N MET A 182 -5.90 9.55 -27.20
CA MET A 182 -6.26 10.86 -26.66
C MET A 182 -6.83 11.78 -27.74
N TRP A 183 -6.19 11.85 -28.92
CA TRP A 183 -6.69 12.66 -30.04
C TRP A 183 -8.05 12.18 -30.54
N TRP A 184 -8.23 10.86 -30.63
CA TRP A 184 -9.50 10.25 -31.00
C TRP A 184 -10.59 10.58 -29.98
N LEU A 185 -10.36 10.34 -28.69
CA LEU A 185 -11.29 10.66 -27.60
C LEU A 185 -11.66 12.15 -27.59
N LYS A 186 -10.68 13.05 -27.75
CA LYS A 186 -10.93 14.49 -27.80
C LYS A 186 -11.79 14.89 -29.01
N GLY A 187 -11.62 14.22 -30.15
CA GLY A 187 -12.43 14.45 -31.35
C GLY A 187 -13.89 14.03 -31.17
N GLN A 188 -14.14 12.97 -30.40
CA GLN A 188 -15.48 12.44 -30.14
C GLN A 188 -16.18 13.07 -28.93
N LEU A 189 -15.43 13.44 -27.88
CA LEU A 189 -15.95 13.85 -26.56
C LEU A 189 -15.88 15.36 -26.29
N GLY A 190 -15.91 16.20 -27.33
CA GLY A 190 -15.57 17.63 -27.29
C GLY A 190 -16.34 18.52 -26.30
N ASN A 191 -17.37 18.02 -25.61
CA ASN A 191 -18.23 18.76 -24.68
C ASN A 191 -18.04 18.40 -23.19
N ILE A 192 -17.13 17.48 -22.83
CA ILE A 192 -16.94 17.07 -21.44
C ILE A 192 -15.99 18.02 -20.72
N GLN A 193 -16.32 18.37 -19.46
CA GLN A 193 -15.42 19.13 -18.59
C GLN A 193 -14.24 18.24 -18.19
N HIS A 194 -13.10 18.42 -18.85
CA HIS A 194 -11.89 17.66 -18.60
C HIS A 194 -11.03 18.29 -17.50
N ASP A 195 -10.43 17.45 -16.64
CA ASP A 195 -9.41 17.87 -15.68
C ASP A 195 -8.05 18.03 -16.38
N TRP A 196 -7.81 19.21 -16.94
CA TRP A 196 -6.59 19.50 -17.69
C TRP A 196 -5.33 19.43 -16.82
N HIS A 197 -5.43 19.69 -15.50
CA HIS A 197 -4.30 19.58 -14.55
C HIS A 197 -3.76 18.17 -14.56
N HIS A 198 -4.63 17.20 -14.33
CA HIS A 198 -4.23 15.81 -14.22
C HIS A 198 -3.67 15.28 -15.55
N VAL A 199 -4.23 15.72 -16.69
CA VAL A 199 -3.75 15.41 -18.04
C VAL A 199 -2.33 15.94 -18.29
N LEU A 200 -2.00 17.13 -17.79
CA LEU A 200 -0.65 17.70 -17.93
C LEU A 200 0.36 16.96 -17.05
N SER A 201 0.00 16.69 -15.80
CA SER A 201 0.83 15.96 -14.84
C SER A 201 1.20 14.56 -15.38
N THR A 202 0.22 13.81 -15.90
CA THR A 202 0.49 12.49 -16.51
C THR A 202 1.34 12.59 -17.78
N ALA A 203 1.17 13.64 -18.60
CA ALA A 203 2.02 13.86 -19.77
C ALA A 203 3.49 14.14 -19.40
N ILE A 204 3.74 14.90 -18.32
CA ILE A 204 5.09 15.17 -17.80
C ILE A 204 5.72 13.88 -17.27
N ALA A 205 4.96 13.09 -16.49
CA ALA A 205 5.40 11.82 -15.94
C ALA A 205 5.81 10.81 -17.04
N ASN A 206 4.95 10.62 -18.06
CA ASN A 206 5.21 9.67 -19.15
C ASN A 206 6.24 10.17 -20.16
N GLY A 207 6.40 11.49 -20.24
CA GLY A 207 7.39 12.11 -21.07
C GLY A 207 7.05 12.46 -22.47
N ASP A 208 5.78 12.63 -22.75
CA ASP A 208 5.34 13.21 -24.00
C ASP A 208 5.57 14.73 -23.98
N VAL A 209 6.81 15.14 -24.29
CA VAL A 209 7.23 16.56 -24.33
C VAL A 209 6.38 17.34 -25.33
N LEU A 210 5.97 16.71 -26.43
CA LEU A 210 5.15 17.35 -27.46
C LEU A 210 3.73 17.60 -26.94
N MET A 211 3.14 16.61 -26.26
CA MET A 211 1.82 16.76 -25.63
C MET A 211 1.83 17.79 -24.51
N ALA A 212 2.85 17.77 -23.64
CA ALA A 212 3.00 18.76 -22.58
C ALA A 212 3.12 20.19 -23.16
N LYS A 213 3.98 20.39 -24.18
CA LYS A 213 4.11 21.67 -24.89
C LYS A 213 2.81 22.10 -25.56
N TRP A 214 2.04 21.17 -26.12
CA TRP A 214 0.76 21.45 -26.76
C TRP A 214 -0.29 21.92 -25.74
N LEU A 215 -0.43 21.20 -24.62
CA LEU A 215 -1.36 21.53 -23.53
C LEU A 215 -1.10 22.91 -22.94
N MET A 216 0.18 23.24 -22.74
CA MET A 216 0.60 24.53 -22.20
C MET A 216 0.38 25.69 -23.19
N ARG A 217 0.52 25.46 -24.51
CA ARG A 217 0.27 26.49 -25.55
C ARG A 217 -1.21 26.84 -25.71
N LYS A 218 -2.11 25.86 -25.71
CA LYS A 218 -3.53 26.03 -26.06
C LYS A 218 -4.36 26.71 -24.96
N LYS A 219 -3.97 26.59 -23.69
CA LYS A 219 -4.74 27.09 -22.53
C LYS A 219 -3.90 27.98 -21.60
N ASN A 220 -3.18 28.93 -22.17
CA ASN A 220 -2.25 29.81 -21.46
C ASN A 220 -2.91 30.57 -20.28
N SER A 221 -4.23 30.81 -20.31
CA SER A 221 -4.99 31.40 -19.21
C SER A 221 -5.15 30.46 -18.01
N PHE A 222 -5.40 29.16 -18.22
CA PHE A 222 -5.58 28.16 -17.15
C PHE A 222 -4.28 27.94 -16.35
N TRP A 223 -3.14 27.95 -17.04
CA TRP A 223 -1.81 27.72 -16.47
C TRP A 223 -1.14 28.99 -15.94
N SER A 224 -1.83 30.13 -16.00
CA SER A 224 -1.30 31.43 -15.58
C SER A 224 -1.25 31.61 -14.06
N GLY A 225 -1.86 30.71 -13.26
CA GLY A 225 -1.77 30.78 -11.81
C GLY A 225 -0.37 30.41 -11.28
N ARG A 226 0.20 31.23 -10.38
CA ARG A 226 1.54 30.99 -9.79
C ARG A 226 1.66 29.59 -9.18
N SER A 227 0.70 29.17 -8.35
CA SER A 227 0.68 27.84 -7.70
C SER A 227 0.74 26.67 -8.69
N GLN A 228 0.03 26.77 -9.82
CA GLN A 228 -0.01 25.71 -10.81
C GLN A 228 1.33 25.56 -11.56
N ARG A 229 2.00 26.67 -11.84
CA ARG A 229 3.32 26.67 -12.48
C ARG A 229 4.37 26.01 -11.59
N LEU A 230 4.37 26.33 -10.30
CA LEU A 230 5.25 25.72 -9.31
C LEU A 230 5.06 24.20 -9.25
N ARG A 231 3.81 23.72 -9.20
CA ARG A 231 3.52 22.27 -9.21
C ARG A 231 4.01 21.60 -10.49
N THR A 232 3.76 22.16 -11.67
CA THR A 232 4.23 21.58 -12.94
C THR A 232 5.75 21.54 -13.05
N ALA A 233 6.45 22.53 -12.48
CA ALA A 233 7.91 22.55 -12.45
C ALA A 233 8.45 21.49 -11.47
N GLN A 234 7.85 21.34 -10.28
CA GLN A 234 8.20 20.30 -9.32
C GLN A 234 7.98 18.90 -9.90
N GLU A 235 6.85 18.65 -10.57
CA GLU A 235 6.60 17.39 -11.29
C GLU A 235 7.68 17.14 -12.36
N ALA A 236 8.07 18.16 -13.13
CA ALA A 236 9.14 18.02 -14.12
C ALA A 236 10.50 17.72 -13.46
N ILE A 237 10.79 18.27 -12.29
CA ILE A 237 12.02 18.00 -11.53
C ILE A 237 12.04 16.56 -11.02
N THR A 238 10.96 16.11 -10.38
CA THR A 238 10.85 14.74 -9.84
C THR A 238 11.06 13.67 -10.91
N HIS A 239 10.52 13.90 -12.11
CA HIS A 239 10.67 13.00 -13.25
C HIS A 239 11.92 13.23 -14.12
N GLY A 240 12.83 14.15 -13.75
CA GLY A 240 14.10 14.34 -14.46
C GLY A 240 13.99 15.04 -15.83
N ARG A 241 12.97 15.89 -16.04
CA ARG A 241 12.59 16.42 -17.37
C ARG A 241 13.14 17.80 -17.66
N LEU A 242 14.44 17.83 -17.92
CA LEU A 242 15.18 19.03 -18.28
C LEU A 242 14.59 19.79 -19.48
N ASP A 243 14.06 19.09 -20.49
CA ASP A 243 13.53 19.73 -21.71
C ASP A 243 12.25 20.55 -21.46
N ILE A 244 11.44 20.11 -20.48
CA ILE A 244 10.22 20.81 -20.07
C ILE A 244 10.60 22.02 -19.23
N LEU A 245 11.58 21.87 -18.32
CA LEU A 245 12.12 22.97 -17.54
C LEU A 245 12.74 24.07 -18.42
N LYS A 246 13.57 23.70 -19.40
CA LYS A 246 14.12 24.64 -20.40
C LYS A 246 13.03 25.35 -21.20
N TRP A 247 11.94 24.64 -21.51
CA TRP A 247 10.82 25.25 -22.22
C TRP A 247 10.07 26.26 -21.34
N LEU A 248 9.86 25.97 -20.06
CA LEU A 248 9.26 26.90 -19.11
C LEU A 248 10.14 28.13 -18.88
N ASP A 249 11.46 27.93 -18.85
CA ASP A 249 12.47 28.99 -18.73
C ASP A 249 12.43 29.95 -19.93
N SER A 250 12.33 29.41 -21.16
CA SER A 250 12.19 30.22 -22.39
C SER A 250 10.96 31.15 -22.43
N LYS A 251 10.06 31.04 -21.44
CA LYS A 251 8.88 31.89 -21.27
C LYS A 251 9.00 32.92 -20.15
N HIS A 252 10.15 33.01 -19.48
CA HIS A 252 10.38 33.87 -18.29
C HIS A 252 9.34 33.64 -17.18
N GLN A 253 8.83 32.40 -17.06
CA GLN A 253 7.75 32.05 -16.13
C GLN A 253 8.23 31.49 -14.79
N LEU A 254 9.55 31.32 -14.63
CA LEU A 254 10.18 30.75 -13.46
C LEU A 254 10.73 31.90 -12.58
N ASN A 255 9.86 32.65 -11.89
CA ASN A 255 10.31 33.69 -10.93
C ASN A 255 9.81 33.35 -9.51
N GLY A 256 10.75 33.29 -8.56
CA GLY A 256 10.52 33.02 -7.12
C GLY A 256 10.69 31.54 -6.74
N MET A 257 11.95 31.07 -6.78
CA MET A 257 12.33 29.66 -6.64
C MET A 257 13.00 29.39 -5.30
N THR A 258 12.25 28.87 -4.34
CA THR A 258 12.82 28.18 -3.18
C THR A 258 12.46 26.69 -3.23
N GLY A 259 13.43 25.80 -3.00
CA GLY A 259 13.24 24.35 -2.85
C GLY A 259 13.42 23.45 -4.08
N TRP A 260 13.72 23.99 -5.26
CA TRP A 260 13.90 23.16 -6.49
C TRP A 260 15.21 22.39 -6.51
N VAL A 261 16.28 22.97 -5.97
CA VAL A 261 17.57 22.29 -5.84
C VAL A 261 17.44 21.11 -4.87
N VAL A 262 16.66 21.29 -3.79
CA VAL A 262 16.32 20.23 -2.83
C VAL A 262 15.53 19.10 -3.49
N ALA A 263 14.45 19.42 -4.22
CA ALA A 263 13.67 18.41 -4.95
C ALA A 263 14.51 17.66 -6.01
N ALA A 264 15.38 18.37 -6.73
CA ALA A 264 16.27 17.76 -7.71
C ALA A 264 17.35 16.88 -7.05
N ALA A 265 17.82 17.25 -5.86
CA ALA A 265 18.77 16.50 -5.06
C ALA A 265 18.16 15.20 -4.51
N GLN A 266 16.91 15.25 -4.03
CA GLN A 266 16.14 14.08 -3.59
C GLN A 266 15.97 13.03 -4.69
N CYS A 267 15.71 13.48 -5.93
CA CYS A 267 15.54 12.57 -7.05
C CYS A 267 16.86 12.20 -7.77
N GLY A 268 18.02 12.68 -7.28
CA GLY A 268 19.34 12.37 -7.84
C GLY A 268 19.60 12.94 -9.24
N GLN A 269 18.86 13.98 -9.64
CA GLN A 269 18.86 14.50 -11.01
C GLN A 269 20.03 15.48 -11.26
N LEU A 270 21.25 14.95 -11.39
CA LEU A 270 22.47 15.76 -11.57
C LEU A 270 22.38 16.76 -12.72
N ALA A 271 21.75 16.41 -13.84
CA ALA A 271 21.60 17.30 -14.99
C ALA A 271 20.70 18.51 -14.70
N ILE A 272 19.65 18.30 -13.90
CA ILE A 272 18.76 19.38 -13.45
C ILE A 272 19.47 20.22 -12.39
N VAL A 273 20.16 19.61 -11.43
CA VAL A 273 20.94 20.34 -10.42
C VAL A 273 21.99 21.24 -11.09
N ARG A 274 22.72 20.70 -12.08
CA ARG A 274 23.67 21.50 -12.90
C ARG A 274 22.96 22.66 -13.59
N TRP A 275 21.88 22.35 -14.31
CA TRP A 275 21.15 23.37 -15.06
C TRP A 275 20.55 24.46 -14.16
N LEU A 276 19.96 24.11 -13.02
CA LEU A 276 19.41 25.06 -12.06
C LEU A 276 20.49 25.99 -11.50
N LEU A 277 21.66 25.43 -11.18
CA LEU A 277 22.77 26.22 -10.65
C LEU A 277 23.51 27.04 -11.72
N ASP A 278 23.54 26.57 -12.98
CA ASP A 278 24.18 27.28 -14.10
C ASP A 278 23.30 28.40 -14.67
N ASN A 279 21.96 28.30 -14.55
CA ASN A 279 21.01 29.34 -15.00
C ASN A 279 20.50 30.24 -13.86
N GLY A 280 21.00 30.07 -12.64
CA GLY A 280 20.65 30.87 -11.47
C GLY A 280 21.21 32.30 -11.44
N VAL A 281 22.00 32.69 -12.45
CA VAL A 281 22.54 34.05 -12.59
C VAL A 281 21.53 34.92 -13.34
N GLY A 282 20.77 35.72 -12.59
CA GLY A 282 19.89 36.74 -13.17
C GLY A 282 20.69 37.86 -13.84
N ILE A 283 20.04 38.55 -14.76
CA ILE A 283 20.62 39.62 -15.59
C ILE A 283 21.04 40.86 -14.75
N ASP A 284 20.61 40.95 -13.49
CA ASP A 284 20.80 42.13 -12.63
C ASP A 284 21.85 41.96 -11.51
N GLY A 285 22.58 40.84 -11.47
CA GLY A 285 23.67 40.64 -10.49
C GLY A 285 23.24 40.43 -9.04
N GLU A 286 21.95 40.26 -8.76
CA GLU A 286 21.49 39.63 -7.52
C GLU A 286 21.54 38.10 -7.70
N ASP A 287 22.28 37.40 -6.83
CA ASP A 287 22.32 35.94 -6.79
C ASP A 287 20.94 35.40 -6.41
N PHE A 288 20.12 35.08 -7.42
CA PHE A 288 18.78 34.49 -7.25
C PHE A 288 18.81 33.09 -6.63
N THR A 289 19.99 32.48 -6.52
CA THR A 289 20.24 31.28 -5.74
C THR A 289 20.97 31.66 -4.47
N GLY A 290 20.24 31.86 -3.38
CA GLY A 290 20.77 31.79 -2.02
C GLY A 290 21.27 30.37 -1.74
N LEU A 291 22.33 29.93 -2.44
CA LEU A 291 23.01 28.65 -2.28
C LEU A 291 23.41 28.44 -0.81
N GLY A 292 23.71 29.52 -0.10
CA GLY A 292 23.97 29.49 1.34
C GLY A 292 22.81 28.95 2.18
N GLU A 293 21.55 29.21 1.81
CA GLU A 293 20.37 28.86 2.59
C GLU A 293 19.87 27.44 2.28
N GLU A 294 19.80 27.01 1.01
CA GLU A 294 19.20 25.71 0.64
C GLU A 294 20.20 24.56 0.43
N ALA A 295 21.49 24.85 0.26
CA ALA A 295 22.42 23.82 -0.22
C ALA A 295 22.87 22.86 0.88
N SER A 296 22.89 23.26 2.15
CA SER A 296 23.17 22.36 3.28
C SER A 296 22.11 21.25 3.37
N LEU A 297 20.83 21.62 3.17
CA LEU A 297 19.69 20.71 3.12
C LEU A 297 19.73 19.83 1.86
N ALA A 298 20.04 20.40 0.70
CA ALA A 298 20.16 19.63 -0.53
C ALA A 298 21.32 18.62 -0.48
N VAL A 299 22.44 18.96 0.17
CA VAL A 299 23.57 18.05 0.42
C VAL A 299 23.15 16.92 1.37
N HIS A 300 22.43 17.24 2.47
CA HIS A 300 21.89 16.24 3.39
C HIS A 300 21.01 15.23 2.66
N ILE A 301 20.01 15.70 1.91
CA ILE A 301 19.05 14.85 1.20
C ILE A 301 19.75 14.00 0.12
N ALA A 302 20.64 14.59 -0.67
CA ALA A 302 21.42 13.84 -1.65
C ALA A 302 22.32 12.77 -1.01
N ALA A 303 22.88 13.03 0.18
CA ALA A 303 23.69 12.06 0.91
C ALA A 303 22.82 10.93 1.47
N VAL A 304 21.69 11.25 2.10
CA VAL A 304 20.71 10.28 2.62
C VAL A 304 20.20 9.36 1.52
N ASP A 305 19.91 9.86 0.33
CA ASP A 305 19.41 9.04 -0.79
C ASP A 305 20.52 8.34 -1.59
N GLY A 306 21.78 8.48 -1.18
CA GLY A 306 22.90 7.76 -1.80
C GLY A 306 23.41 8.39 -3.10
N HIS A 307 22.95 9.60 -3.44
CA HIS A 307 23.31 10.33 -4.64
C HIS A 307 24.67 11.04 -4.50
N LEU A 308 25.74 10.26 -4.30
CA LEU A 308 27.11 10.76 -4.04
C LEU A 308 27.58 11.81 -5.05
N LYS A 309 27.27 11.64 -6.35
CA LYS A 309 27.68 12.59 -7.39
C LYS A 309 27.00 13.96 -7.23
N VAL A 310 25.74 13.96 -6.80
CA VAL A 310 24.97 15.18 -6.56
C VAL A 310 25.46 15.84 -5.27
N ALA A 311 25.64 15.06 -4.20
CA ALA A 311 26.17 15.55 -2.91
C ALA A 311 27.55 16.19 -3.07
N LYS A 312 28.51 15.52 -3.75
CA LYS A 312 29.84 16.07 -4.03
C LYS A 312 29.78 17.35 -4.88
N TYR A 313 28.90 17.37 -5.88
CA TYR A 313 28.76 18.52 -6.77
C TYR A 313 28.18 19.74 -6.05
N LEU A 314 27.17 19.53 -5.20
CA LEU A 314 26.59 20.58 -4.35
C LEU A 314 27.64 21.08 -3.34
N CYS A 315 28.33 20.18 -2.65
CA CYS A 315 29.39 20.53 -1.69
C CYS A 315 30.53 21.34 -2.33
N ALA A 316 30.95 20.99 -3.56
CA ALA A 316 31.97 21.72 -4.29
C ALA A 316 31.55 23.15 -4.69
N ARG A 317 30.25 23.43 -4.74
CA ARG A 317 29.70 24.76 -5.07
C ARG A 317 29.36 25.61 -3.84
N THR A 318 29.19 25.01 -2.67
CA THR A 318 28.85 25.72 -1.42
C THR A 318 30.04 26.27 -0.64
N GLN A 319 31.27 25.88 -1.00
CA GLN A 319 32.47 26.36 -0.32
C GLN A 319 32.81 27.81 -0.70
N THR A 320 32.10 28.78 -0.11
CA THR A 320 32.61 30.11 0.29
C THR A 320 31.58 30.85 1.17
N PRO A 321 31.68 30.75 2.50
CA PRO A 321 31.52 31.94 3.33
C PRO A 321 32.79 32.18 4.14
N THR A 322 33.42 33.33 3.95
CA THR A 322 34.74 33.65 4.53
C THR A 322 34.65 34.25 5.95
N THR A 323 33.45 34.41 6.52
CA THR A 323 33.25 35.21 7.74
C THR A 323 32.26 34.56 8.73
N THR A 324 32.62 34.54 10.02
CA THR A 324 31.87 33.90 11.12
C THR A 324 30.46 34.48 11.33
N VAL A 325 30.25 35.75 10.96
CA VAL A 325 28.96 36.45 11.05
C VAL A 325 27.99 36.00 9.95
N GLU A 326 28.48 35.69 8.76
CA GLU A 326 27.66 35.19 7.64
C GLU A 326 27.18 33.76 7.90
N CYS A 327 28.00 32.92 8.54
CA CYS A 327 27.58 31.59 9.01
C CYS A 327 26.45 31.66 10.05
N ALA A 328 26.47 32.63 10.95
CA ALA A 328 25.43 32.77 11.98
C ALA A 328 24.11 33.28 11.38
N ARG A 329 24.16 34.25 10.47
CA ARG A 329 22.97 34.76 9.76
C ARG A 329 22.32 33.69 8.88
N GLN A 330 23.12 32.92 8.13
CA GLN A 330 22.64 31.79 7.34
C GLN A 330 21.91 30.73 8.18
N ARG A 331 22.40 30.44 9.41
CA ARG A 331 21.75 29.48 10.33
C ARG A 331 20.38 29.95 10.82
N GLU A 332 20.23 31.23 11.13
CA GLU A 332 18.97 31.80 11.63
C GLU A 332 17.91 31.87 10.51
N GLU A 333 18.32 32.19 9.29
CA GLU A 333 17.45 32.21 8.11
C GLU A 333 17.03 30.78 7.67
N GLN A 334 17.94 29.81 7.74
CA GLN A 334 17.66 28.39 7.50
C GLN A 334 16.65 27.79 8.50
N PHE A 335 16.75 28.15 9.78
CA PHE A 335 15.81 27.72 10.81
C PHE A 335 14.37 28.20 10.52
N ASN A 336 14.24 29.41 9.97
CA ASN A 336 12.94 29.96 9.58
C ASN A 336 12.35 29.26 8.33
N GLN A 337 13.19 28.80 7.40
CA GLN A 337 12.75 28.03 6.22
C GLN A 337 12.33 26.60 6.54
N LEU A 338 13.00 25.92 7.48
CA LEU A 338 12.58 24.61 7.99
C LEU A 338 11.16 24.67 8.58
N ARG A 339 10.83 25.78 9.26
CA ARG A 339 9.50 26.05 9.81
C ARG A 339 8.45 26.31 8.71
N GLN A 340 8.85 26.86 7.57
CA GLN A 340 7.97 27.06 6.41
C GLN A 340 7.79 25.78 5.59
N LEU A 341 8.83 24.95 5.40
CA LEU A 341 8.74 23.67 4.69
C LEU A 341 7.99 22.59 5.49
N ALA A 342 8.03 22.63 6.82
CA ALA A 342 7.18 21.80 7.68
C ALA A 342 5.67 22.07 7.49
N SER A 343 5.28 23.22 6.93
CA SER A 343 3.89 23.49 6.54
C SER A 343 3.45 22.83 5.23
N LEU A 344 4.40 22.23 4.48
CA LEU A 344 4.19 21.58 3.19
C LEU A 344 4.25 20.03 3.26
N ASP A 345 4.05 19.44 4.44
CA ASP A 345 3.89 17.98 4.63
C ASP A 345 5.13 17.15 4.23
N MET A 346 6.32 17.72 4.44
CA MET A 346 7.61 17.01 4.34
C MET A 346 8.09 16.73 5.77
N ASP A 347 8.17 15.45 6.15
CA ASP A 347 8.51 14.95 7.49
C ASP A 347 9.68 15.70 8.18
N GLU A 348 9.58 15.83 9.50
CA GLU A 348 10.42 16.59 10.48
C GLU A 348 11.94 16.30 10.51
N VAL A 349 12.53 15.69 9.47
CA VAL A 349 13.93 15.18 9.49
C VAL A 349 14.92 16.14 8.82
N ALA A 350 14.49 17.35 8.47
CA ALA A 350 15.35 18.31 7.76
C ALA A 350 16.37 18.97 8.70
N ALA A 351 17.42 18.22 9.05
CA ALA A 351 18.59 18.71 9.78
C ALA A 351 19.76 18.99 8.81
N ILE A 352 20.61 19.94 9.19
CA ILE A 352 21.95 20.18 8.60
C ILE A 352 22.72 18.84 8.53
N VAL A 353 23.71 18.71 7.64
CA VAL A 353 24.68 17.59 7.69
C VAL A 353 25.16 17.41 9.13
N SER A 354 24.71 16.36 9.79
CA SER A 354 24.82 16.16 11.23
C SER A 354 24.95 14.67 11.54
N CYS A 355 25.04 14.35 12.83
CA CYS A 355 25.01 12.96 13.31
C CYS A 355 23.78 12.16 12.82
N MET A 356 22.65 12.82 12.59
CA MET A 356 21.45 12.20 12.03
C MET A 356 21.68 11.77 10.57
N THR A 357 22.35 12.59 9.74
CA THR A 357 22.71 12.23 8.37
C THR A 357 23.56 10.96 8.34
N LEU A 358 24.61 10.92 9.17
CA LEU A 358 25.50 9.77 9.22
C LEU A 358 24.74 8.53 9.70
N ALA A 359 23.85 8.66 10.68
CA ALA A 359 23.05 7.56 11.18
C ALA A 359 22.11 6.95 10.13
N ILE A 360 21.44 7.79 9.36
CA ILE A 360 20.53 7.36 8.29
C ILE A 360 21.32 6.73 7.14
N VAL A 361 22.43 7.35 6.71
CA VAL A 361 23.28 6.84 5.63
C VAL A 361 23.92 5.50 6.01
N ALA A 362 24.39 5.37 7.26
CA ALA A 362 24.91 4.11 7.79
C ALA A 362 23.83 3.03 7.86
N GLY A 363 22.60 3.40 8.24
CA GLY A 363 21.44 2.52 8.19
C GLY A 363 21.04 2.07 6.79
N LYS A 364 21.26 2.87 5.74
CA LYS A 364 21.01 2.47 4.34
C LYS A 364 22.16 1.65 3.73
N GLY A 365 23.30 1.55 4.40
CA GLY A 365 24.44 0.75 3.93
C GLY A 365 25.30 1.41 2.84
N ASN A 366 25.15 2.71 2.62
CA ASN A 366 25.86 3.44 1.57
C ASN A 366 27.33 3.72 1.96
N LEU A 367 28.19 2.70 1.94
CA LEU A 367 29.59 2.79 2.37
C LEU A 367 30.35 3.95 1.72
N ARG A 368 30.15 4.20 0.42
CA ARG A 368 30.82 5.29 -0.30
C ARG A 368 30.45 6.68 0.19
N VAL A 369 29.20 6.87 0.64
CA VAL A 369 28.74 8.14 1.20
C VAL A 369 29.22 8.26 2.65
N VAL A 370 29.21 7.16 3.42
CA VAL A 370 29.78 7.13 4.79
C VAL A 370 31.26 7.49 4.76
N GLN A 371 32.05 6.87 3.88
CA GLN A 371 33.47 7.18 3.69
C GLN A 371 33.66 8.66 3.37
N TRP A 372 32.93 9.17 2.38
CA TRP A 372 32.99 10.58 2.00
C TRP A 372 32.64 11.52 3.16
N LEU A 373 31.58 11.24 3.93
CA LEU A 373 31.20 12.04 5.09
C LEU A 373 32.27 12.01 6.18
N CYS A 374 32.83 10.84 6.49
CA CYS A 374 33.89 10.68 7.51
C CYS A 374 35.22 11.32 7.08
N ASP A 375 35.56 11.26 5.80
CA ASP A 375 36.81 11.83 5.26
C ASP A 375 36.75 13.37 5.19
N GLU A 376 35.62 13.95 4.77
CA GLU A 376 35.47 15.41 4.59
C GLU A 376 35.11 16.13 5.90
N TYR A 377 34.23 15.56 6.71
CA TYR A 377 33.64 16.23 7.88
C TYR A 377 34.04 15.59 9.22
N GLY A 378 34.78 14.47 9.22
CA GLY A 378 35.13 13.75 10.45
C GLY A 378 36.16 14.45 11.35
N GLU A 379 37.02 15.31 10.80
CA GLU A 379 38.00 16.11 11.56
C GLU A 379 37.58 17.57 11.75
N ALA A 380 36.53 18.02 11.06
CA ALA A 380 36.08 19.41 11.08
C ALA A 380 35.36 19.72 12.40
N GLN A 381 35.91 20.62 13.20
CA GLN A 381 35.37 21.03 14.50
C GLN A 381 34.04 21.83 14.38
N GLU A 382 33.65 22.19 13.15
CA GLU A 382 32.48 23.01 12.84
C GLU A 382 31.20 22.20 12.54
N VAL A 383 31.32 20.91 12.18
CA VAL A 383 30.19 20.03 11.82
C VAL A 383 30.19 18.80 12.73
N ASN A 384 29.32 18.81 13.74
CA ASN A 384 29.19 17.69 14.68
C ASN A 384 28.50 16.47 14.04
N LEU A 385 29.28 15.60 13.38
CA LEU A 385 28.81 14.33 12.83
C LEU A 385 28.51 13.25 13.89
N PHE A 386 28.87 13.47 15.16
CA PHE A 386 28.82 12.43 16.20
C PHE A 386 28.13 12.87 17.50
N VAL A 387 27.64 14.12 17.56
CA VAL A 387 26.96 14.70 18.72
C VAL A 387 25.66 15.34 18.26
N ASP A 388 24.58 15.15 19.03
CA ASP A 388 23.32 15.86 18.78
C ASP A 388 23.39 17.32 19.30
N ALA A 389 22.41 18.15 18.96
CA ALA A 389 22.27 19.52 19.45
C ALA A 389 22.23 19.61 21.00
N THR A 390 21.94 18.50 21.69
CA THR A 390 21.92 18.36 23.16
C THR A 390 23.30 18.09 23.79
N GLY A 391 24.33 17.84 22.98
CA GLY A 391 25.68 17.55 23.48
C GLY A 391 25.93 16.07 23.83
N GLU A 392 24.96 15.18 23.67
CA GLU A 392 25.12 13.74 23.89
C GLU A 392 25.66 13.04 22.65
N THR A 393 26.60 12.11 22.83
CA THR A 393 27.14 11.27 21.76
C THR A 393 26.07 10.27 21.29
N VAL A 394 25.57 10.42 20.08
CA VAL A 394 24.50 9.54 19.58
C VAL A 394 25.11 8.24 19.06
N SER A 395 24.81 7.11 19.69
CA SER A 395 25.21 5.76 19.23
C SER A 395 24.55 5.31 17.90
N ALA A 396 23.71 6.16 17.31
CA ALA A 396 22.76 5.80 16.27
C ALA A 396 23.39 5.30 14.97
N ALA A 397 24.61 5.73 14.59
CA ALA A 397 25.18 5.31 13.30
C ALA A 397 25.64 3.86 13.27
N MET A 398 26.40 3.42 14.29
CA MET A 398 26.79 2.02 14.42
C MET A 398 25.59 1.14 14.76
N ASP A 399 24.67 1.62 15.60
CA ASP A 399 23.45 0.90 15.96
C ASP A 399 22.54 0.66 14.74
N ASN A 400 22.34 1.68 13.87
CA ASN A 400 21.55 1.53 12.64
C ASN A 400 22.24 0.65 11.59
N ALA A 401 23.57 0.77 11.43
CA ALA A 401 24.33 -0.13 10.56
C ALA A 401 24.22 -1.59 11.03
N ALA A 402 24.31 -1.82 12.34
CA ALA A 402 24.17 -3.16 12.93
C ALA A 402 22.75 -3.72 12.73
N ARG A 403 21.74 -2.89 13.02
CA ARG A 403 20.33 -3.24 12.87
C ARG A 403 19.99 -3.70 11.45
N ASN A 404 20.56 -3.07 10.42
CA ASN A 404 20.30 -3.39 9.02
C ASN A 404 21.34 -4.31 8.37
N GLY A 405 22.29 -4.85 9.16
CA GLY A 405 23.20 -5.88 8.68
C GLY A 405 24.40 -5.39 7.87
N HIS A 406 24.71 -4.09 7.93
CA HIS A 406 25.78 -3.48 7.14
C HIS A 406 27.15 -3.65 7.81
N LEU A 407 27.67 -4.88 7.78
CA LEU A 407 28.95 -5.23 8.42
C LEU A 407 30.12 -4.38 7.93
N GLU A 408 30.21 -4.11 6.62
CA GLU A 408 31.29 -3.30 6.03
C GLU A 408 31.31 -1.86 6.55
N VAL A 409 30.13 -1.23 6.65
CA VAL A 409 29.99 0.12 7.23
C VAL A 409 30.39 0.11 8.69
N LEU A 410 29.98 -0.92 9.43
CA LEU A 410 30.25 -1.06 10.84
C LEU A 410 31.75 -1.31 11.13
N GLN A 411 32.41 -2.13 10.32
CA GLN A 411 33.86 -2.33 10.34
C GLN A 411 34.61 -1.04 10.00
N TYR A 412 34.18 -0.30 8.98
CA TYR A 412 34.78 0.97 8.61
C TYR A 412 34.67 1.99 9.75
N LEU A 413 33.48 2.19 10.32
CA LEU A 413 33.28 3.11 11.44
C LEU A 413 34.09 2.72 12.69
N HIS A 414 34.24 1.41 12.95
CA HIS A 414 35.08 0.91 14.04
C HIS A 414 36.59 1.14 13.80
N ASN A 415 37.07 0.89 12.60
CA ASN A 415 38.45 1.15 12.21
C ASN A 415 38.76 2.65 12.25
N TRP A 416 37.82 3.47 11.80
CA TRP A 416 37.91 4.93 11.86
C TRP A 416 38.00 5.40 13.32
N GLN A 417 37.12 4.90 14.21
CA GLN A 417 37.20 5.18 15.65
C GLN A 417 38.56 4.81 16.26
N SER A 418 39.11 3.66 15.89
CA SER A 418 40.41 3.19 16.36
C SER A 418 41.55 4.08 15.86
N SER A 419 41.49 4.50 14.59
CA SER A 419 42.43 5.44 13.98
C SER A 419 42.43 6.79 14.71
N VAL A 420 41.25 7.37 14.97
CA VAL A 420 41.09 8.64 15.69
C VAL A 420 41.62 8.56 17.13
N LYS A 421 41.37 7.45 17.83
CA LYS A 421 41.95 7.24 19.17
C LYS A 421 43.49 7.23 19.13
N THR A 422 44.08 6.58 18.12
CA THR A 422 45.55 6.54 17.99
C THR A 422 46.17 7.87 17.56
N SER A 423 45.49 8.65 16.70
CA SER A 423 45.96 9.98 16.29
C SER A 423 45.88 11.00 17.43
N LEU A 424 44.83 10.96 18.23
CA LEU A 424 44.69 11.73 19.48
C LEU A 424 45.73 11.35 20.53
N ALA A 425 46.02 10.05 20.70
CA ALA A 425 47.02 9.57 21.65
C ALA A 425 48.43 10.10 21.33
N LYS A 426 48.74 10.31 20.03
CA LYS A 426 49.99 10.97 19.59
C LYS A 426 50.01 12.48 19.85
N ARG A 427 48.84 13.12 19.99
CA ARG A 427 48.70 14.58 20.16
C ARG A 427 48.59 15.04 21.62
N LYS A 428 48.43 14.16 22.62
CA LYS A 428 48.31 14.60 24.03
C LYS A 428 49.65 14.82 24.74
N ARG A 429 50.12 16.07 24.65
CA ARG A 429 50.63 16.89 25.78
C ARG A 429 49.83 18.20 25.74
N GLU A 430 48.57 18.15 26.17
CA GLU A 430 47.76 19.24 26.72
C GLU A 430 46.29 18.80 26.79
N GLU A 431 45.61 19.25 27.85
CA GLU A 431 44.28 18.82 28.27
C GLU A 431 43.20 19.23 27.27
N VAL A 432 42.64 18.25 26.55
CA VAL A 432 41.35 18.39 25.89
C VAL A 432 40.45 17.22 26.31
N THR A 433 39.27 17.61 26.76
CA THR A 433 38.08 16.84 27.10
C THR A 433 37.69 15.85 26.00
N SER A 434 37.10 14.72 26.41
CA SER A 434 36.60 13.61 25.59
C SER A 434 36.09 14.01 24.19
N TRP A 435 36.80 13.60 23.12
CA TRP A 435 36.32 13.79 21.74
C TRP A 435 35.14 12.83 21.46
N PRO A 436 34.05 13.30 20.84
CA PRO A 436 32.89 12.47 20.57
C PRO A 436 33.21 11.44 19.48
N SER A 437 33.23 10.18 19.87
CA SER A 437 33.49 9.03 18.99
C SER A 437 32.19 8.27 18.73
N PRO A 438 32.05 7.52 17.62
CA PRO A 438 30.89 6.65 17.43
C PRO A 438 30.89 5.57 18.52
N ILE A 439 29.88 5.59 19.39
CA ILE A 439 29.67 4.58 20.43
C ILE A 439 28.65 3.58 19.92
N CYS A 440 28.80 2.31 20.27
CA CYS A 440 27.81 1.28 20.00
C CYS A 440 27.01 1.06 21.29
N SER A 441 25.70 0.88 21.20
CA SER A 441 24.89 0.54 22.37
C SER A 441 24.44 -0.91 22.33
N LYS A 442 23.79 -1.39 23.39
CA LYS A 442 23.10 -2.69 23.39
C LYS A 442 22.07 -2.79 22.26
N ALA A 443 21.57 -1.67 21.74
CA ALA A 443 20.63 -1.63 20.63
C ALA A 443 21.23 -2.17 19.33
N ALA A 444 22.55 -2.06 19.10
CA ALA A 444 23.19 -2.63 17.92
C ALA A 444 23.02 -4.15 17.85
N MET A 445 23.35 -4.85 18.94
CA MET A 445 23.24 -6.32 19.00
C MET A 445 21.78 -6.76 19.03
N ASN A 446 20.90 -6.03 19.74
CA ASN A 446 19.47 -6.30 19.75
C ASN A 446 18.84 -6.16 18.36
N GLY A 447 19.17 -5.08 17.64
CA GLY A 447 18.68 -4.82 16.29
C GLY A 447 19.21 -5.83 15.28
N ALA A 448 20.51 -6.16 15.36
CA ALA A 448 21.11 -7.20 14.53
C ALA A 448 20.46 -8.58 14.76
N ALA A 449 20.14 -8.90 16.03
CA ALA A 449 19.45 -10.13 16.39
C ALA A 449 18.00 -10.17 15.88
N ALA A 450 17.26 -9.07 16.03
CA ALA A 450 15.89 -8.94 15.55
C ALA A 450 15.73 -9.17 14.04
N ASN A 451 16.76 -8.82 13.24
CA ASN A 451 16.77 -8.96 11.78
C ASN A 451 17.63 -10.15 11.28
N GLY A 452 18.17 -10.97 12.19
CA GLY A 452 18.84 -12.22 11.81
C GLY A 452 20.27 -12.08 11.30
N HIS A 453 20.95 -10.96 11.57
CA HIS A 453 22.30 -10.68 11.07
C HIS A 453 23.39 -11.36 11.92
N LEU A 454 23.51 -12.69 11.80
CA LEU A 454 24.45 -13.50 12.59
C LEU A 454 25.91 -13.02 12.46
N GLU A 455 26.36 -12.68 11.26
CA GLU A 455 27.74 -12.20 11.02
C GLU A 455 28.04 -10.91 11.79
N VAL A 456 27.07 -9.99 11.84
CA VAL A 456 27.19 -8.74 12.61
C VAL A 456 27.22 -9.02 14.11
N ILE A 457 26.41 -9.96 14.59
CA ILE A 457 26.39 -10.36 16.01
C ILE A 457 27.72 -10.98 16.43
N GLN A 458 28.25 -11.90 15.63
CA GLN A 458 29.56 -12.52 15.86
C GLN A 458 30.67 -11.46 15.88
N TRP A 459 30.66 -10.55 14.91
CA TRP A 459 31.62 -9.45 14.87
C TRP A 459 31.50 -8.53 16.09
N LEU A 460 30.28 -8.12 16.46
CA LEU A 460 30.03 -7.27 17.63
C LEU A 460 30.46 -7.96 18.91
N HIS A 461 30.25 -9.28 19.04
CA HIS A 461 30.69 -10.02 20.22
C HIS A 461 32.21 -10.10 20.36
N CYS A 462 32.93 -10.31 19.26
CA CYS A 462 34.39 -10.40 19.28
C CYS A 462 35.09 -9.05 19.49
N ASN A 463 34.52 -7.96 18.98
CA ASN A 463 35.18 -6.65 18.92
C ASN A 463 34.65 -5.64 19.94
N ARG A 464 33.54 -5.95 20.63
CA ARG A 464 32.82 -4.99 21.48
C ARG A 464 32.29 -5.62 22.77
N SER A 465 32.15 -4.82 23.82
CA SER A 465 31.87 -5.29 25.20
C SER A 465 30.49 -4.86 25.75
N GLU A 466 29.72 -4.08 25.01
CA GLU A 466 28.44 -3.49 25.46
C GLU A 466 27.35 -4.54 25.71
N GLY A 467 27.43 -5.69 25.04
CA GLY A 467 26.53 -6.84 25.21
C GLY A 467 25.17 -6.68 24.56
N CYS A 468 24.23 -7.55 24.93
CA CYS A 468 22.83 -7.47 24.49
C CYS A 468 21.89 -7.30 25.68
N SER A 469 20.58 -7.25 25.42
CA SER A 469 19.56 -7.47 26.44
C SER A 469 18.70 -8.68 26.09
N VAL A 470 17.81 -9.08 27.01
CA VAL A 470 16.80 -10.15 26.80
C VAL A 470 16.05 -9.97 25.47
N LEU A 471 15.84 -8.72 25.05
CA LEU A 471 15.19 -8.37 23.78
C LEU A 471 15.90 -8.95 22.54
N ALA A 472 17.20 -9.21 22.58
CA ALA A 472 17.91 -9.79 21.44
C ALA A 472 17.37 -11.19 21.11
N ILE A 473 17.22 -12.06 22.13
CA ILE A 473 16.71 -13.43 21.92
C ILE A 473 15.21 -13.37 21.64
N ASP A 474 14.44 -12.57 22.39
CA ASP A 474 12.99 -12.47 22.20
C ASP A 474 12.63 -11.97 20.79
N ALA A 475 13.33 -10.95 20.29
CA ALA A 475 13.11 -10.42 18.95
C ALA A 475 13.63 -11.37 17.86
N ALA A 476 14.78 -12.02 18.06
CA ALA A 476 15.30 -13.02 17.11
C ALA A 476 14.37 -14.24 16.99
N ALA A 477 13.80 -14.70 18.11
CA ALA A 477 12.79 -15.75 18.14
C ALA A 477 11.51 -15.30 17.41
N GLY A 478 11.07 -14.06 17.65
CA GLY A 478 9.98 -13.43 16.91
C GLY A 478 10.21 -13.33 15.40
N GLY A 479 11.45 -13.09 14.95
CA GLY A 479 11.84 -13.08 13.53
C GLY A 479 12.11 -14.46 12.93
N GLY A 480 12.06 -15.53 13.74
CA GLY A 480 12.32 -16.90 13.28
C GLY A 480 13.79 -17.21 13.01
N HIS A 481 14.71 -16.40 13.55
CA HIS A 481 16.16 -16.52 13.31
C HIS A 481 16.79 -17.59 14.22
N LEU A 482 16.53 -18.87 13.92
CA LEU A 482 16.93 -20.01 14.74
C LEU A 482 18.43 -20.07 15.03
N GLU A 483 19.27 -19.84 14.02
CA GLU A 483 20.73 -19.87 14.18
C GLU A 483 21.24 -18.73 15.07
N VAL A 484 20.61 -17.56 15.01
CA VAL A 484 20.92 -16.44 15.92
C VAL A 484 20.53 -16.76 17.35
N VAL A 485 19.35 -17.36 17.56
CA VAL A 485 18.88 -17.75 18.91
C VAL A 485 19.80 -18.81 19.53
N LYS A 486 20.16 -19.86 18.76
CA LYS A 486 21.13 -20.88 19.20
C LYS A 486 22.45 -20.23 19.61
N TRP A 487 23.00 -19.40 18.72
CA TRP A 487 24.28 -18.75 18.97
C TRP A 487 24.24 -17.84 20.20
N LEU A 488 23.19 -17.03 20.36
CA LEU A 488 23.02 -16.16 21.52
C LEU A 488 22.89 -16.96 22.82
N ILE A 489 22.09 -18.03 22.86
CA ILE A 489 21.93 -18.85 24.06
C ILE A 489 23.24 -19.54 24.46
N GLU A 490 24.07 -19.95 23.50
CA GLU A 490 25.36 -20.59 23.76
C GLU A 490 26.44 -19.61 24.25
N HIS A 491 26.42 -18.35 23.78
CA HIS A 491 27.53 -17.40 23.98
C HIS A 491 27.19 -16.23 24.94
N ARG A 492 25.91 -16.07 25.32
CA ARG A 492 25.42 -14.96 26.15
C ARG A 492 24.67 -15.47 27.39
N LYS A 493 24.63 -14.64 28.44
CA LYS A 493 24.02 -14.98 29.75
C LYS A 493 22.79 -14.13 30.07
N GLU A 494 22.45 -13.19 29.19
CA GLU A 494 21.41 -12.20 29.37
C GLU A 494 20.00 -12.81 29.41
N GLY A 495 19.81 -14.02 28.87
CA GLY A 495 18.57 -14.80 29.00
C GLY A 495 17.46 -14.44 28.01
N TYR A 496 16.31 -15.08 28.18
CA TYR A 496 15.10 -14.96 27.35
C TYR A 496 13.85 -14.81 28.22
N SER A 497 12.74 -14.37 27.64
CA SER A 497 11.45 -14.30 28.33
C SER A 497 10.37 -15.11 27.60
N THR A 498 9.16 -15.18 28.18
CA THR A 498 7.98 -15.78 27.53
C THR A 498 7.66 -15.10 26.19
N ALA A 499 8.14 -13.87 25.97
CA ALA A 499 7.95 -13.14 24.72
C ALA A 499 8.66 -13.79 23.53
N ALA A 500 9.72 -14.58 23.75
CA ALA A 500 10.39 -15.34 22.69
C ALA A 500 9.42 -16.34 22.03
N MET A 501 8.73 -17.16 22.83
CA MET A 501 7.78 -18.15 22.31
C MET A 501 6.49 -17.49 21.81
N ASP A 502 5.97 -16.48 22.51
CA ASP A 502 4.80 -15.72 22.08
C ASP A 502 5.04 -15.03 20.71
N GLY A 503 6.21 -14.42 20.53
CA GLY A 503 6.63 -13.77 19.29
C GLY A 503 6.84 -14.75 18.14
N ALA A 504 7.47 -15.90 18.42
CA ALA A 504 7.65 -16.97 17.44
C ALA A 504 6.31 -17.56 16.99
N ALA A 505 5.38 -17.76 17.93
CA ALA A 505 4.03 -18.24 17.65
C ALA A 505 3.22 -17.24 16.82
N ARG A 506 3.27 -15.94 17.20
CA ARG A 506 2.61 -14.85 16.46
C ARG A 506 2.99 -14.81 14.99
N ASN A 507 4.27 -15.05 14.67
CA ASN A 507 4.78 -14.96 13.30
C ASN A 507 4.85 -16.32 12.59
N GLY A 508 4.32 -17.38 13.21
CA GLY A 508 4.14 -18.68 12.56
C GLY A 508 5.39 -19.55 12.48
N HIS A 509 6.44 -19.23 13.25
CA HIS A 509 7.70 -19.95 13.24
C HIS A 509 7.62 -21.25 14.06
N LEU A 510 6.92 -22.26 13.53
CA LEU A 510 6.70 -23.53 14.23
C LEU A 510 8.00 -24.21 14.67
N GLU A 511 9.02 -24.23 13.82
CA GLU A 511 10.33 -24.84 14.15
C GLU A 511 10.98 -24.13 15.36
N MET A 512 10.92 -22.79 15.40
CA MET A 512 11.41 -22.01 16.54
C MET A 512 10.63 -22.32 17.81
N VAL A 513 9.29 -22.39 17.73
CA VAL A 513 8.42 -22.71 18.88
C VAL A 513 8.74 -24.11 19.43
N GLN A 514 8.90 -25.09 18.55
CA GLN A 514 9.29 -26.46 18.91
C GLN A 514 10.68 -26.49 19.55
N TRP A 515 11.64 -25.76 18.97
CA TRP A 515 13.00 -25.71 19.48
C TRP A 515 13.08 -25.03 20.85
N LEU A 516 12.42 -23.88 21.04
CA LEU A 516 12.35 -23.20 22.33
C LEU A 516 11.71 -24.12 23.37
N ASN A 517 10.59 -24.77 23.07
CA ASN A 517 9.96 -25.69 24.01
C ASN A 517 10.84 -26.89 24.41
N ALA A 518 11.67 -27.40 23.49
CA ALA A 518 12.52 -28.56 23.76
C ALA A 518 13.84 -28.20 24.47
N ASN A 519 14.35 -26.98 24.28
CA ASN A 519 15.70 -26.59 24.72
C ASN A 519 15.70 -25.46 25.77
N THR A 520 14.56 -24.83 26.05
CA THR A 520 14.44 -23.73 27.01
C THR A 520 13.27 -23.92 27.97
N ASP A 521 13.33 -23.23 29.11
CA ASP A 521 12.23 -23.15 30.09
C ASP A 521 11.38 -21.88 29.92
N ALA A 522 11.51 -21.19 28.78
CA ALA A 522 10.94 -19.86 28.51
C ALA A 522 9.41 -19.78 28.71
N GLY A 523 8.71 -20.91 28.55
CA GLY A 523 7.25 -20.97 28.61
C GLY A 523 6.56 -20.14 27.50
N CYS A 524 5.23 -20.07 27.54
CA CYS A 524 4.46 -19.11 26.75
C CYS A 524 3.27 -18.57 27.55
N THR A 525 2.61 -17.55 27.02
CA THR A 525 1.33 -17.06 27.58
C THR A 525 0.17 -17.44 26.67
N THR A 526 -1.06 -17.10 27.07
CA THR A 526 -2.24 -17.22 26.18
C THR A 526 -2.07 -16.42 24.88
N LYS A 527 -1.21 -15.39 24.88
CA LYS A 527 -0.91 -14.59 23.69
C LYS A 527 -0.30 -15.41 22.56
N ALA A 528 0.46 -16.48 22.85
CA ALA A 528 1.02 -17.33 21.82
C ALA A 528 -0.08 -17.90 20.90
N MET A 529 -1.12 -18.50 21.50
CA MET A 529 -2.21 -19.10 20.73
C MET A 529 -3.14 -18.04 20.14
N ASP A 530 -3.46 -16.98 20.91
CA ASP A 530 -4.33 -15.89 20.45
C ASP A 530 -3.75 -15.18 19.22
N GLN A 531 -2.46 -14.85 19.25
CA GLN A 531 -1.77 -14.16 18.16
C GLN A 531 -1.51 -15.08 16.97
N ALA A 532 -1.15 -16.36 17.21
CA ALA A 532 -1.02 -17.34 16.14
C ALA A 532 -2.35 -17.57 15.41
N ALA A 533 -3.47 -17.62 16.14
CA ALA A 533 -4.81 -17.73 15.56
C ALA A 533 -5.19 -16.47 14.76
N THR A 534 -4.92 -15.28 15.32
CA THR A 534 -5.15 -13.99 14.67
C THR A 534 -4.39 -13.87 13.34
N LYS A 535 -3.20 -14.45 13.23
CA LYS A 535 -2.36 -14.46 12.01
C LYS A 535 -2.57 -15.69 11.12
N GLY A 536 -3.50 -16.57 11.46
CA GLY A 536 -3.87 -17.71 10.61
C GLY A 536 -2.91 -18.91 10.66
N HIS A 537 -2.00 -18.95 11.64
CA HIS A 537 -0.98 -20.00 11.75
C HIS A 537 -1.54 -21.29 12.36
N ILE A 538 -2.42 -21.99 11.63
CA ILE A 538 -3.13 -23.18 12.10
C ILE A 538 -2.21 -24.28 12.64
N ASN A 539 -1.03 -24.49 12.03
CA ASN A 539 -0.11 -25.53 12.47
C ASN A 539 0.49 -25.21 13.85
N VAL A 540 0.77 -23.93 14.12
CA VAL A 540 1.21 -23.46 15.44
C VAL A 540 0.08 -23.58 16.45
N VAL A 541 -1.15 -23.20 16.09
CA VAL A 541 -2.33 -23.33 16.97
C VAL A 541 -2.58 -24.78 17.35
N LYS A 542 -2.54 -25.71 16.38
CA LYS A 542 -2.66 -27.16 16.62
C LYS A 542 -1.58 -27.65 17.58
N TRP A 543 -0.33 -27.30 17.29
CA TRP A 543 0.80 -27.73 18.10
C TRP A 543 0.72 -27.18 19.54
N LEU A 544 0.40 -25.89 19.71
CA LEU A 544 0.21 -25.27 21.03
C LEU A 544 -0.94 -25.92 21.79
N HIS A 545 -2.04 -26.28 21.12
CA HIS A 545 -3.16 -26.95 21.75
C HIS A 545 -2.82 -28.38 22.21
N GLU A 546 -2.05 -29.12 21.42
CA GLU A 546 -1.69 -30.51 21.72
C GLU A 546 -0.60 -30.63 22.79
N THR A 547 0.31 -29.65 22.87
CA THR A 547 1.53 -29.73 23.71
C THR A 547 1.49 -28.87 24.96
N ARG A 548 0.77 -27.74 24.94
CA ARG A 548 0.78 -26.73 26.00
C ARG A 548 -0.57 -26.61 26.69
N LYS A 549 -0.58 -26.10 27.94
CA LYS A 549 -1.77 -26.09 28.82
C LYS A 549 -2.31 -24.68 29.08
N GLU A 550 -1.57 -23.65 28.69
CA GLU A 550 -1.88 -22.24 28.91
C GLU A 550 -3.17 -21.81 28.18
N GLY A 551 -3.45 -22.45 27.03
CA GLY A 551 -4.69 -22.23 26.28
C GLY A 551 -4.72 -20.93 25.50
N CYS A 552 -5.93 -20.40 25.31
CA CYS A 552 -6.26 -19.22 24.51
C CYS A 552 -7.44 -18.49 25.16
N THR A 553 -7.74 -17.29 24.69
CA THR A 553 -8.91 -16.52 25.09
C THR A 553 -9.89 -16.40 23.93
N ALA A 554 -11.03 -15.73 24.14
CA ALA A 554 -11.96 -15.39 23.05
C ALA A 554 -11.28 -14.58 21.92
N ALA A 555 -10.18 -13.87 22.23
CA ALA A 555 -9.40 -13.11 21.25
C ALA A 555 -8.80 -13.99 20.14
N ALA A 556 -8.55 -15.28 20.38
CA ALA A 556 -8.09 -16.20 19.34
C ALA A 556 -9.12 -16.36 18.23
N MET A 557 -10.38 -16.60 18.58
CA MET A 557 -11.45 -16.79 17.60
C MET A 557 -11.88 -15.46 16.99
N ASP A 558 -11.95 -14.40 17.79
CA ASP A 558 -12.27 -13.05 17.32
C ASP A 558 -11.24 -12.56 16.30
N GLY A 559 -9.95 -12.70 16.61
CA GLY A 559 -8.86 -12.31 15.71
C GLY A 559 -8.75 -13.18 14.46
N ALA A 560 -9.00 -14.49 14.58
CA ALA A 560 -9.07 -15.38 13.41
C ALA A 560 -10.23 -15.02 12.49
N ALA A 561 -11.39 -14.65 13.05
CA ALA A 561 -12.55 -14.21 12.28
C ALA A 561 -12.30 -12.85 11.61
N ALA A 562 -11.71 -11.90 12.34
CA ALA A 562 -11.33 -10.58 11.84
C ALA A 562 -10.36 -10.60 10.65
N ASN A 563 -9.58 -11.67 10.49
CA ASN A 563 -8.63 -11.85 9.38
C ASN A 563 -9.07 -12.92 8.36
N GLY A 564 -10.31 -13.43 8.47
CA GLY A 564 -10.88 -14.34 7.47
C GLY A 564 -10.41 -15.80 7.56
N TYR A 565 -9.74 -16.20 8.63
CA TYR A 565 -9.16 -17.54 8.79
C TYR A 565 -10.21 -18.57 9.25
N LEU A 566 -11.15 -18.91 8.36
CA LEU A 566 -12.27 -19.83 8.65
C LEU A 566 -11.81 -21.20 9.19
N ASP A 567 -10.69 -21.72 8.71
CA ASP A 567 -10.18 -23.03 9.15
C ASP A 567 -9.69 -22.99 10.60
N VAL A 568 -9.10 -21.87 11.03
CA VAL A 568 -8.71 -21.63 12.42
C VAL A 568 -9.95 -21.46 13.29
N VAL A 569 -10.94 -20.68 12.85
CA VAL A 569 -12.22 -20.51 13.55
C VAL A 569 -12.91 -21.86 13.77
N LYS A 570 -13.01 -22.70 12.73
CA LYS A 570 -13.58 -24.05 12.83
C LYS A 570 -12.77 -24.95 13.76
N TYR A 571 -11.44 -24.86 13.72
CA TYR A 571 -10.59 -25.65 14.60
C TYR A 571 -10.76 -25.25 16.07
N LEU A 572 -10.74 -23.96 16.37
CA LEU A 572 -10.93 -23.44 17.72
C LEU A 572 -12.32 -23.81 18.24
N HIS A 573 -13.38 -23.65 17.45
CA HIS A 573 -14.74 -24.01 17.87
C HIS A 573 -14.91 -25.50 18.19
N ARG A 574 -14.22 -26.39 17.47
CA ARG A 574 -14.33 -27.85 17.69
C ARG A 574 -13.54 -28.34 18.89
N ASN A 575 -12.41 -27.70 19.20
CA ASN A 575 -11.43 -28.22 20.16
C ASN A 575 -11.33 -27.36 21.44
N ARG A 576 -11.99 -26.20 21.50
CA ARG A 576 -11.85 -25.22 22.57
C ARG A 576 -13.24 -24.70 22.99
N THR A 577 -13.37 -24.28 24.24
CA THR A 577 -14.65 -23.90 24.86
C THR A 577 -14.76 -22.41 25.18
N GLU A 578 -13.69 -21.64 24.99
CA GLU A 578 -13.61 -20.21 25.30
C GLU A 578 -14.53 -19.35 24.42
N GLY A 579 -14.88 -19.84 23.24
CA GLY A 579 -15.85 -19.19 22.37
C GLY A 579 -15.32 -17.97 21.62
N CYS A 580 -16.23 -17.08 21.24
CA CYS A 580 -15.94 -15.79 20.62
C CYS A 580 -16.85 -14.72 21.20
N THR A 581 -16.59 -13.46 20.89
CA THR A 581 -17.49 -12.35 21.21
C THR A 581 -18.22 -11.88 19.95
N ALA A 582 -19.15 -10.92 20.08
CA ALA A 582 -19.77 -10.26 18.94
C ALA A 582 -18.74 -9.57 18.02
N ALA A 583 -17.56 -9.22 18.54
CA ALA A 583 -16.46 -8.65 17.77
C ALA A 583 -15.95 -9.60 16.66
N ALA A 584 -16.11 -10.92 16.80
CA ALA A 584 -15.77 -11.86 15.73
C ALA A 584 -16.57 -11.59 14.46
N MET A 585 -17.89 -11.40 14.59
CA MET A 585 -18.77 -11.18 13.45
C MET A 585 -18.66 -9.73 12.94
N ASP A 586 -18.56 -8.75 13.84
CA ASP A 586 -18.43 -7.33 13.49
C ASP A 586 -17.13 -7.05 12.71
N ASN A 587 -16.00 -7.62 13.15
CA ASN A 587 -14.71 -7.45 12.47
C ASN A 587 -14.61 -8.33 11.22
N ALA A 588 -15.22 -9.52 11.21
CA ALA A 588 -15.33 -10.30 9.98
C ALA A 588 -16.15 -9.57 8.90
N ALA A 589 -17.14 -8.77 9.33
CA ALA A 589 -17.92 -7.93 8.43
C ALA A 589 -17.11 -6.74 7.89
N HIS A 590 -16.32 -6.09 8.74
CA HIS A 590 -15.35 -5.06 8.32
C HIS A 590 -14.36 -5.59 7.28
N GLY A 591 -13.86 -6.82 7.43
CA GLY A 591 -12.94 -7.44 6.46
C GLY A 591 -13.60 -8.08 5.23
N GLY A 592 -14.94 -8.07 5.14
CA GLY A 592 -15.67 -8.60 3.98
C GLY A 592 -15.67 -10.14 3.90
N TYR A 593 -15.43 -10.83 5.01
CA TYR A 593 -15.30 -12.28 5.06
C TYR A 593 -16.66 -12.99 5.15
N LEU A 594 -17.46 -12.93 4.09
CA LEU A 594 -18.83 -13.47 4.04
C LEU A 594 -18.93 -14.91 4.57
N ARG A 595 -18.03 -15.82 4.16
CA ARG A 595 -18.05 -17.22 4.61
C ARG A 595 -17.82 -17.40 6.11
N VAL A 596 -17.06 -16.48 6.73
CA VAL A 596 -16.86 -16.48 8.18
C VAL A 596 -18.11 -15.95 8.88
N VAL A 597 -18.68 -14.86 8.37
CA VAL A 597 -19.93 -14.28 8.91
C VAL A 597 -21.10 -15.27 8.82
N GLU A 598 -21.30 -15.91 7.67
CA GLU A 598 -22.30 -16.98 7.47
C GLU A 598 -22.09 -18.14 8.45
N TRP A 599 -20.84 -18.58 8.60
CA TRP A 599 -20.51 -19.70 9.47
C TRP A 599 -20.73 -19.35 10.94
N LEU A 600 -20.30 -18.16 11.38
CA LEU A 600 -20.53 -17.68 12.75
C LEU A 600 -22.03 -17.54 13.01
N HIS A 601 -22.79 -16.92 12.11
CA HIS A 601 -24.23 -16.75 12.27
C HIS A 601 -24.98 -18.08 12.39
N CYS A 602 -24.59 -19.10 11.62
CA CYS A 602 -25.25 -20.40 11.65
C CYS A 602 -24.84 -21.28 12.84
N GLN A 603 -23.71 -21.03 13.49
CA GLN A 603 -23.12 -21.96 14.47
C GLN A 603 -22.96 -21.36 15.86
N ARG A 604 -23.16 -20.05 16.01
CA ARG A 604 -22.89 -19.31 17.24
C ARG A 604 -24.06 -18.40 17.60
N GLU A 605 -24.32 -18.26 18.90
CA GLU A 605 -25.45 -17.49 19.43
C GLU A 605 -25.08 -16.05 19.80
N GLU A 606 -23.79 -15.72 19.87
CA GLU A 606 -23.32 -14.38 20.26
C GLU A 606 -23.74 -13.28 19.28
N GLY A 607 -24.01 -13.63 18.01
CA GLY A 607 -24.54 -12.73 16.99
C GLY A 607 -23.58 -11.61 16.57
N CYS A 608 -24.17 -10.53 16.05
CA CYS A 608 -23.48 -9.29 15.67
C CYS A 608 -24.12 -8.08 16.34
N THR A 609 -23.35 -7.01 16.47
CA THR A 609 -23.86 -5.70 16.88
C THR A 609 -24.24 -4.85 15.65
N SER A 610 -24.80 -3.66 15.89
CA SER A 610 -25.01 -2.68 14.81
C SER A 610 -23.70 -2.24 14.15
N ALA A 611 -22.55 -2.44 14.80
CA ALA A 611 -21.25 -2.13 14.19
C ALA A 611 -20.95 -3.03 12.97
N ALA A 612 -21.49 -4.25 12.89
CA ALA A 612 -21.27 -5.11 11.73
C ALA A 612 -21.79 -4.50 10.42
N ILE A 613 -22.99 -3.90 10.45
CA ILE A 613 -23.60 -3.29 9.26
C ILE A 613 -22.94 -1.95 8.92
N ASP A 614 -22.57 -1.17 9.95
CA ASP A 614 -21.81 0.09 9.81
C ASP A 614 -20.45 -0.17 9.15
N ASN A 615 -19.68 -1.12 9.70
CA ASN A 615 -18.36 -1.48 9.20
C ASN A 615 -18.41 -2.08 7.78
N ALA A 616 -19.41 -2.92 7.47
CA ALA A 616 -19.58 -3.46 6.13
C ALA A 616 -19.90 -2.38 5.09
N ALA A 617 -20.65 -1.34 5.49
CA ALA A 617 -20.94 -0.18 4.65
C ALA A 617 -19.71 0.73 4.47
N GLU A 618 -18.93 0.96 5.53
CA GLU A 618 -17.67 1.71 5.49
C GLU A 618 -16.65 1.06 4.54
N SER A 619 -16.45 -0.25 4.67
CA SER A 619 -15.46 -0.99 3.85
C SER A 619 -15.96 -1.40 2.46
N GLY A 620 -17.19 -1.01 2.07
CA GLY A 620 -17.74 -1.26 0.73
C GLY A 620 -18.05 -2.74 0.43
N HIS A 621 -18.29 -3.55 1.47
CA HIS A 621 -18.53 -5.00 1.35
C HIS A 621 -20.02 -5.32 1.17
N PHE A 622 -20.52 -5.12 -0.04
CA PHE A 622 -21.96 -5.16 -0.32
C PHE A 622 -22.63 -6.52 -0.04
N GLU A 623 -21.97 -7.65 -0.34
CA GLU A 623 -22.54 -8.97 -0.05
C GLU A 623 -22.73 -9.21 1.45
N VAL A 624 -21.78 -8.76 2.27
CA VAL A 624 -21.87 -8.88 3.73
C VAL A 624 -22.92 -7.93 4.28
N PHE A 625 -22.97 -6.70 3.77
CA PHE A 625 -24.00 -5.72 4.13
C PHE A 625 -25.41 -6.29 3.89
N LEU A 626 -25.67 -6.83 2.70
CA LEU A 626 -26.98 -7.39 2.40
C LEU A 626 -27.26 -8.65 3.25
N PHE A 627 -26.26 -9.48 3.55
CA PHE A 627 -26.45 -10.64 4.44
C PHE A 627 -26.88 -10.22 5.83
N LEU A 628 -26.21 -9.23 6.41
CA LEU A 628 -26.54 -8.71 7.75
C LEU A 628 -27.93 -8.06 7.79
N HIS A 629 -28.31 -7.37 6.72
CA HIS A 629 -29.64 -6.76 6.62
C HIS A 629 -30.75 -7.83 6.50
N PHE A 630 -30.62 -8.75 5.55
CA PHE A 630 -31.68 -9.71 5.23
C PHE A 630 -31.76 -10.89 6.21
N GLN A 631 -30.63 -11.39 6.73
CA GLN A 631 -30.61 -12.57 7.61
C GLN A 631 -30.47 -12.19 9.08
N CYS A 632 -29.62 -11.22 9.41
CA CYS A 632 -29.47 -10.77 10.80
C CYS A 632 -30.51 -9.71 11.22
N SER A 633 -31.40 -9.28 10.31
CA SER A 633 -32.43 -8.24 10.56
C SER A 633 -31.88 -6.95 11.17
N GLN A 634 -30.60 -6.65 10.92
CA GLN A 634 -29.94 -5.46 11.43
C GLN A 634 -30.47 -4.22 10.71
N LYS A 635 -30.86 -3.20 11.48
CA LYS A 635 -31.34 -1.93 10.92
C LYS A 635 -30.16 -1.03 10.57
N CYS A 636 -30.23 -0.37 9.42
CA CYS A 636 -29.29 0.69 9.06
C CYS A 636 -29.34 1.82 10.11
N THR A 637 -28.17 2.21 10.62
CA THR A 637 -28.01 3.32 11.57
C THR A 637 -27.66 4.61 10.83
N ILE A 638 -27.73 5.78 11.48
CA ILE A 638 -27.25 7.05 10.89
C ILE A 638 -25.76 6.92 10.49
N LYS A 639 -24.96 6.20 11.28
CA LYS A 639 -23.55 5.92 10.96
C LYS A 639 -23.38 5.10 9.68
N THR A 640 -24.28 4.16 9.36
CA THR A 640 -24.23 3.46 8.04
C THR A 640 -24.35 4.45 6.88
N ILE A 641 -25.15 5.51 7.04
CA ILE A 641 -25.41 6.50 5.99
C ILE A 641 -24.19 7.40 5.81
N GLU A 642 -23.61 7.86 6.92
CA GLU A 642 -22.36 8.63 6.93
C GLU A 642 -21.18 7.80 6.38
N ALA A 643 -21.03 6.55 6.81
CA ALA A 643 -19.96 5.64 6.36
C ALA A 643 -20.07 5.27 4.87
N ALA A 644 -21.28 5.20 4.31
CA ALA A 644 -21.48 4.96 2.89
C ALA A 644 -21.19 6.20 2.00
N SER A 645 -20.71 7.31 2.57
CA SER A 645 -20.37 8.53 1.83
C SER A 645 -19.05 8.43 1.04
N ASP A 646 -18.20 7.46 1.36
CA ASP A 646 -16.94 7.22 0.67
C ASP A 646 -17.14 6.57 -0.72
N LYS A 647 -16.24 6.92 -1.65
CA LYS A 647 -16.36 6.61 -3.09
C LYS A 647 -16.58 5.12 -3.41
N ASP A 648 -16.00 4.22 -2.61
CA ASP A 648 -16.06 2.77 -2.83
C ASP A 648 -17.43 2.16 -2.47
N SER A 649 -18.26 2.89 -1.72
CA SER A 649 -19.58 2.47 -1.24
C SER A 649 -20.76 3.10 -1.99
N SER A 650 -20.51 3.69 -3.17
CA SER A 650 -21.54 4.37 -3.98
C SER A 650 -22.80 3.54 -4.23
N GLN A 651 -22.65 2.23 -4.44
CA GLN A 651 -23.78 1.31 -4.66
C GLN A 651 -24.52 0.96 -3.36
N ILE A 652 -23.81 0.85 -2.23
CA ILE A 652 -24.43 0.66 -0.91
C ILE A 652 -25.26 1.89 -0.57
N ARG A 653 -24.73 3.09 -0.80
CA ARG A 653 -25.45 4.34 -0.61
C ARG A 653 -26.69 4.46 -1.50
N ALA A 654 -26.57 4.11 -2.79
CA ALA A 654 -27.71 4.10 -3.70
C ALA A 654 -28.81 3.14 -3.22
N TRP A 655 -28.41 1.97 -2.72
CA TRP A 655 -29.34 1.00 -2.12
C TRP A 655 -29.98 1.53 -0.83
N ILE A 656 -29.22 2.15 0.07
CA ILE A 656 -29.74 2.73 1.32
C ILE A 656 -30.76 3.83 0.99
N ASN A 657 -30.45 4.72 0.05
CA ASN A 657 -31.36 5.80 -0.37
C ASN A 657 -32.67 5.27 -0.96
N ALA A 658 -32.61 4.16 -1.72
CA ALA A 658 -33.79 3.54 -2.30
C ALA A 658 -34.69 2.85 -1.25
N ASN A 659 -34.09 2.23 -0.22
CA ASN A 659 -34.82 1.43 0.78
C ASN A 659 -35.18 2.21 2.07
N TYR A 660 -34.45 3.28 2.38
CA TYR A 660 -34.64 4.13 3.58
C TYR A 660 -34.75 5.63 3.23
N PRO A 661 -35.74 6.06 2.43
CA PRO A 661 -35.88 7.46 2.02
C PRO A 661 -36.21 8.42 3.19
N ALA A 662 -36.75 7.91 4.29
CA ALA A 662 -37.25 8.72 5.42
C ALA A 662 -36.16 9.31 6.34
N TYR A 663 -34.92 8.80 6.30
CA TYR A 663 -33.83 9.31 7.15
C TYR A 663 -33.30 10.67 6.69
N TRP A 664 -33.55 11.05 5.43
CA TRP A 664 -33.15 12.34 4.88
C TRP A 664 -34.18 13.47 5.11
N VAL A 665 -35.34 13.15 5.72
CA VAL A 665 -36.42 14.13 5.96
C VAL A 665 -36.23 14.87 7.30
N ILE A 666 -35.15 14.60 8.06
CA ILE A 666 -34.92 15.21 9.39
C ILE A 666 -33.78 16.26 9.37
N GLU A 667 -33.07 16.45 8.25
CA GLU A 667 -31.98 17.46 8.15
C GLU A 667 -32.35 18.73 7.38
N GLU A 668 -33.60 18.88 6.93
CA GLU A 668 -34.10 20.14 6.37
C GLU A 668 -35.33 20.63 7.16
N ASP A 669 -35.11 21.15 8.38
CA ASP A 669 -36.00 22.11 9.03
C ASP A 669 -35.24 23.03 10.00
#